data_AF-A0A2E9MHD5-F1
#
_entry.id   AF-A0A2E9MHD5-F1
#
_cell.length_a   1.000
_cell.length_b   1.000
_cell.length_c   1.000
_cell.angle_alpha   90.00
_cell.angle_beta   90.00
_cell.angle_gamma   90.00
#
_symmetry.space_group_name_H-M   'P 1'
#
loop_
_entity.id
_entity.type
_entity.pdbx_description
1 polymer ?
#
loop_
_entity_poly.entity_id
_entity_poly.type
_entity_poly.pdbx_seq_one_letter_code
_entity_poly.pdbx_strand_id
1 'polypeptide(L)'
;MLAPAAPPSGRSVACQGERSNRGDKERTPMHIQLRTGLIAATTIAATGLTIDMGLATTCCSSGGELPEHVVNHLRRSQVSINTPGGWRGKALAAKQVRSGLRSGPRGVTGVLDVPVLCFGFNNVNIPANTVANLQTELFDGPWATGTMSDYWLEVSYGAFTFDGTVFNAGNLAQNDTVYEAADNGMTAANITAYVSGAVQGADATVNFAQYDNDGPDGVPNSGDDDGVVDLLALVHPEFGGENTNIAGNNNIWSHRWTYASASGAMLNTADDAAGGGKIQINNYTIMPALNNASNLIEMGVFAHEFGHALGLPDLYDRDNSGGEGVGWHCLMGAGNWNQPASPAHLSVWCRAELGWVEPQLMIGNYDDFNLRAIASEAAAMKIVHDPAGVEYFLVENRQPIGFDQNLVDCGIVIWHVDPSVGTAWNDNEWCTGGATHSYLAPEQADGRCDLEFGINRGDNGDFWDGDPTIGDFDPNSVPNSRPYSGTDTGMKLTDFSDCTATMSFDAHVESLPITEARPLDVLFIFDASGSYDDDLPNMLAQMPSVIDDIQDKFPDPRFGVGSFRDFPVAPNGNSGDWVWRLDLDLTDDEPELLTKLGAIVADGGGDIPESQYEAVYQAMVGNGIDLDGDNNPGNSDGEVPSQPVSWDTNRAPIIFVMTDAQFHDADTEDYPNGMGEGVGRFGVLAEIQNPTVLHETPRIFTLNAAWDGPTFSQGSQGGSPWDPGILYEQASELGVYSGGSIIAAGTDSVDFRVAVQEALNLLAMQMPSIGTCCWETGDCLSGVTMLDCTESLGGNFAPGEHVCETDCNDNGKPDGCEIAFGWASDVNDNNVPDECECIGDVNYDGSVDIDDLLLLLSYWGPCSNCTDVDLDGNGHVDIDDLLIALGNWGDCPSTSECASTEIEDCFGNCVPRTWRGDGTCDDGSYYYNGHPIFLNCEEHGWDGGDCPSCASGEIADCNGNCCPADWVGDGYCDDGTYTYNGVPIFLNCDQYNNDGGDCP
;
A
#
# COMPACT_ATOMS: atom_id res chain seq x y z
N MET A 1 14.46 74.70 12.97
CA MET A 1 13.21 75.49 12.81
C MET A 1 12.64 75.17 11.44
N LEU A 2 11.48 74.49 11.46
CA LEU A 2 10.32 74.62 10.55
C LEU A 2 10.52 74.44 9.02
N ALA A 3 9.77 73.47 8.49
CA ALA A 3 9.13 73.40 7.15
C ALA A 3 8.26 74.67 6.87
N PRO A 4 7.50 74.88 5.74
CA PRO A 4 6.80 73.88 4.88
C PRO A 4 6.41 74.24 3.39
N ALA A 5 5.67 73.30 2.73
CA ALA A 5 4.41 73.43 1.94
C ALA A 5 4.28 73.76 0.40
N ALA A 6 3.55 72.85 -0.32
CA ALA A 6 2.38 73.00 -1.28
C ALA A 6 2.57 73.66 -2.70
N PRO A 7 1.65 73.59 -3.74
CA PRO A 7 0.15 73.36 -3.84
C PRO A 7 -0.40 72.42 -5.01
N PRO A 8 -1.74 72.29 -5.34
CA PRO A 8 -2.30 71.10 -6.07
C PRO A 8 -3.28 71.22 -7.33
N SER A 9 -3.43 70.09 -8.08
CA SER A 9 -4.64 69.42 -8.71
C SER A 9 -5.64 69.99 -9.80
N GLY A 10 -6.08 69.14 -10.78
CA GLY A 10 -7.50 69.06 -11.28
C GLY A 10 -7.88 68.92 -12.82
N ARG A 11 -8.53 67.78 -13.20
CA ARG A 11 -9.67 67.47 -14.16
C ARG A 11 -9.69 67.63 -15.73
N SER A 12 -10.04 66.50 -16.42
CA SER A 12 -11.22 66.23 -17.34
C SER A 12 -11.12 65.98 -18.89
N VAL A 13 -11.93 64.99 -19.37
CA VAL A 13 -12.70 64.81 -20.65
C VAL A 13 -12.24 63.82 -21.79
N ALA A 14 -12.90 62.64 -21.86
CA ALA A 14 -13.73 61.95 -22.91
C ALA A 14 -13.28 61.40 -24.32
N CYS A 15 -13.78 60.16 -24.59
CA CYS A 15 -14.59 59.63 -25.74
C CYS A 15 -14.02 58.83 -26.96
N GLN A 16 -14.65 57.63 -27.18
CA GLN A 16 -14.98 56.87 -28.43
C GLN A 16 -13.84 56.24 -29.28
N GLY A 17 -13.93 55.07 -29.96
CA GLY A 17 -14.99 54.11 -30.31
C GLY A 17 -14.85 53.61 -31.79
N GLU A 18 -14.99 52.30 -32.01
CA GLU A 18 -15.45 51.57 -33.24
C GLU A 18 -14.52 51.09 -34.41
N ARG A 19 -14.72 49.77 -34.77
CA ARG A 19 -14.85 49.09 -36.11
C ARG A 19 -13.61 48.93 -37.03
N SER A 20 -13.39 47.92 -37.90
CA SER A 20 -14.12 46.71 -38.38
C SER A 20 -13.28 45.87 -39.41
N ASN A 21 -13.49 44.54 -39.45
CA ASN A 21 -13.72 43.61 -40.60
C ASN A 21 -12.75 43.32 -41.80
N ARG A 22 -12.77 42.01 -42.16
CA ARG A 22 -12.57 41.29 -43.47
C ARG A 22 -11.12 41.05 -43.96
N GLY A 23 -10.75 39.90 -44.56
CA GLY A 23 -11.46 38.68 -44.93
C GLY A 23 -10.59 37.69 -45.77
N ASP A 24 -11.03 36.43 -45.82
CA ASP A 24 -10.89 35.32 -46.79
C ASP A 24 -9.72 35.25 -47.80
N LYS A 25 -9.09 34.05 -47.90
CA LYS A 25 -9.21 33.15 -49.10
C LYS A 25 -8.46 31.80 -49.00
N GLU A 26 -9.25 30.76 -49.29
CA GLU A 26 -9.02 29.39 -49.80
C GLU A 26 -7.65 28.97 -50.38
N ARG A 27 -7.22 27.71 -50.12
CA ARG A 27 -7.27 26.54 -51.07
C ARG A 27 -6.48 25.30 -50.57
N THR A 28 -7.16 24.16 -50.58
CA THR A 28 -6.69 22.74 -50.54
C THR A 28 -6.19 22.26 -51.94
N PRO A 29 -5.77 20.99 -52.18
CA PRO A 29 -5.22 19.89 -51.34
C PRO A 29 -3.99 19.16 -51.97
N MET A 30 -3.56 18.05 -51.32
CA MET A 30 -3.01 16.77 -51.85
C MET A 30 -1.59 16.33 -51.45
N HIS A 31 -1.57 15.32 -50.56
CA HIS A 31 -0.95 13.99 -50.73
C HIS A 31 0.55 13.86 -51.08
N ILE A 32 1.37 13.38 -50.13
CA ILE A 32 2.01 12.04 -50.11
C ILE A 32 3.17 11.99 -49.10
N GLN A 33 3.01 11.04 -48.18
CA GLN A 33 3.97 10.15 -47.51
C GLN A 33 5.29 10.61 -46.87
N LEU A 34 5.43 10.06 -45.66
CA LEU A 34 6.59 9.37 -45.07
C LEU A 34 7.77 10.21 -44.55
N ARG A 35 7.77 10.28 -43.21
CA ARG A 35 8.81 9.81 -42.28
C ARG A 35 10.22 10.41 -42.37
N THR A 36 10.74 10.62 -41.16
CA THR A 36 12.13 10.82 -40.71
C THR A 36 12.62 12.26 -40.70
N GLY A 37 12.91 12.75 -39.50
CA GLY A 37 13.44 14.09 -39.25
C GLY A 37 13.95 14.25 -37.83
N LEU A 38 15.18 13.79 -37.63
CA LEU A 38 16.05 13.96 -36.46
C LEU A 38 16.38 15.46 -36.23
N ILE A 39 16.24 15.92 -34.98
CA ILE A 39 17.04 16.87 -34.18
C ILE A 39 17.84 17.99 -34.92
N ALA A 40 17.55 19.27 -34.59
CA ALA A 40 18.50 20.23 -33.95
C ALA A 40 18.18 21.74 -34.20
N ALA A 41 17.83 22.43 -33.12
CA ALA A 41 18.42 23.69 -32.57
C ALA A 41 18.28 25.09 -33.26
N THR A 42 17.78 26.04 -32.44
CA THR A 42 18.20 27.47 -32.21
C THR A 42 17.85 28.53 -33.29
N THR A 43 17.43 29.80 -33.04
CA THR A 43 17.64 30.76 -31.92
C THR A 43 16.73 32.03 -32.08
N ILE A 44 16.14 32.50 -30.97
CA ILE A 44 15.95 33.86 -30.37
C ILE A 44 15.89 35.14 -31.27
N ALA A 45 14.87 36.01 -31.02
CA ALA A 45 15.02 37.47 -30.83
C ALA A 45 13.75 38.17 -30.29
N ALA A 46 13.91 38.84 -29.15
CA ALA A 46 12.93 39.66 -28.40
C ALA A 46 12.68 41.06 -29.00
N THR A 47 11.59 41.74 -28.56
CA THR A 47 11.59 43.10 -27.91
C THR A 47 10.20 43.76 -27.85
N GLY A 48 9.84 44.36 -26.69
CA GLY A 48 9.10 45.63 -26.65
C GLY A 48 7.91 45.81 -25.67
N LEU A 49 8.20 46.29 -24.44
CA LEU A 49 7.33 46.91 -23.40
C LEU A 49 6.27 47.91 -23.95
N THR A 50 5.11 48.20 -23.32
CA THR A 50 4.91 48.92 -22.02
C THR A 50 3.45 48.91 -21.48
N ILE A 51 3.29 48.51 -20.21
CA ILE A 51 2.72 49.20 -19.01
C ILE A 51 1.43 50.05 -19.14
N ASP A 52 0.37 49.69 -18.37
CA ASP A 52 -0.27 50.63 -17.43
C ASP A 52 -0.90 49.90 -16.21
N MET A 53 -0.71 50.50 -15.04
CA MET A 53 -0.80 49.89 -13.71
C MET A 53 -2.11 50.21 -12.96
N GLY A 54 -2.58 49.28 -12.13
CA GLY A 54 -3.01 49.62 -10.77
C GLY A 54 -4.37 49.09 -10.27
N LEU A 55 -4.31 48.11 -9.35
CA LEU A 55 -5.03 48.09 -8.05
C LEU A 55 -4.40 47.03 -7.12
N ALA A 56 -4.61 47.17 -5.81
CA ALA A 56 -3.70 46.66 -4.78
C ALA A 56 -4.41 46.07 -3.53
N THR A 57 -3.80 45.23 -2.68
CA THR A 57 -2.35 45.02 -2.45
C THR A 57 -2.04 43.60 -1.92
N THR A 58 -1.16 42.75 -2.48
CA THR A 58 -0.95 42.48 -3.92
C THR A 58 -0.19 41.18 -4.17
N CYS A 59 -0.90 40.29 -4.86
CA CYS A 59 -0.46 39.09 -5.54
C CYS A 59 0.58 39.36 -6.65
N CYS A 60 1.30 38.29 -7.01
CA CYS A 60 1.88 38.08 -8.33
C CYS A 60 0.88 38.40 -9.45
N SER A 61 1.38 38.87 -10.61
CA SER A 61 0.66 38.70 -11.87
C SER A 61 1.39 37.65 -12.70
N SER A 62 0.66 36.64 -13.19
CA SER A 62 1.18 35.41 -13.79
C SER A 62 1.76 35.60 -15.20
N GLY A 63 2.30 34.53 -15.79
CA GLY A 63 2.85 34.51 -17.15
C GLY A 63 4.32 34.95 -17.29
N GLY A 64 5.14 34.70 -16.26
CA GLY A 64 6.60 34.76 -16.38
C GLY A 64 7.22 33.37 -16.26
N GLU A 65 7.77 32.83 -17.35
CA GLU A 65 8.50 31.56 -17.33
C GLU A 65 9.76 31.63 -16.44
N LEU A 66 9.99 30.56 -15.68
CA LEU A 66 11.25 30.33 -14.98
C LEU A 66 12.42 30.31 -15.99
N PRO A 67 13.57 30.93 -15.67
CA PRO A 67 14.74 30.86 -16.54
C PRO A 67 15.16 29.41 -16.81
N GLU A 68 15.49 29.06 -18.06
CA GLU A 68 15.83 27.67 -18.47
C GLU A 68 17.02 27.04 -17.70
N HIS A 69 17.83 27.84 -17.00
CA HIS A 69 18.88 27.35 -16.10
C HIS A 69 18.38 27.00 -14.69
N VAL A 70 17.22 27.51 -14.26
CA VAL A 70 16.50 27.10 -13.05
C VAL A 70 15.84 25.73 -13.29
N VAL A 71 15.17 25.56 -14.44
CA VAL A 71 14.53 24.28 -14.85
C VAL A 71 15.55 23.14 -15.01
N ASN A 72 16.74 23.43 -15.56
CA ASN A 72 17.80 22.43 -15.72
C ASN A 72 18.59 22.14 -14.43
N HIS A 73 18.43 22.97 -13.39
CA HIS A 73 19.12 22.88 -12.11
C HIS A 73 18.26 22.18 -11.04
N LEU A 74 16.94 22.42 -11.03
CA LEU A 74 15.98 21.73 -10.16
C LEU A 74 15.98 20.21 -10.38
N ARG A 75 16.34 19.75 -11.59
CA ARG A 75 16.56 18.32 -11.92
C ARG A 75 17.82 17.69 -11.27
N ARG A 76 18.69 18.47 -10.62
CA ARG A 76 20.04 18.03 -10.17
C ARG A 76 20.27 18.11 -8.67
N SER A 77 19.43 18.81 -7.93
CA SER A 77 19.51 18.95 -6.47
C SER A 77 18.28 18.33 -5.83
N GLN A 78 18.13 17.03 -5.99
CA GLN A 78 17.01 16.31 -5.39
C GLN A 78 17.55 15.19 -4.52
N VAL A 79 17.00 15.19 -3.32
CA VAL A 79 17.49 14.50 -2.15
C VAL A 79 16.26 13.95 -1.46
N SER A 80 15.69 12.91 -2.04
CA SER A 80 14.67 12.04 -1.42
C SER A 80 15.32 11.04 -0.46
N ILE A 81 14.53 10.23 0.25
CA ILE A 81 14.89 9.48 1.45
C ILE A 81 16.11 8.54 1.31
N ASN A 82 16.45 8.15 0.08
CA ASN A 82 17.52 7.21 -0.25
C ASN A 82 18.94 7.82 -0.27
N THR A 83 19.19 8.92 0.45
CA THR A 83 20.55 9.50 0.56
C THR A 83 21.18 9.13 1.91
N PRO A 84 22.20 8.25 1.95
CA PRO A 84 22.84 7.84 3.21
C PRO A 84 23.60 8.99 3.89
N GLY A 85 23.66 8.94 5.23
CA GLY A 85 24.49 9.81 6.09
C GLY A 85 23.68 10.67 7.06
N GLY A 86 24.14 10.78 8.30
CA GLY A 86 23.51 11.59 9.35
C GLY A 86 22.12 11.07 9.76
N TRP A 87 21.24 12.01 10.14
CA TRP A 87 19.90 11.68 10.62
C TRP A 87 18.90 11.25 9.54
N ARG A 88 19.14 11.57 8.26
CA ARG A 88 18.43 10.88 7.15
C ARG A 88 18.81 9.41 7.12
N GLY A 89 20.07 9.05 7.39
CA GLY A 89 20.49 7.66 7.53
C GLY A 89 19.66 6.95 8.59
N LYS A 90 19.43 7.59 9.75
CA LYS A 90 18.56 7.08 10.82
C LYS A 90 17.08 7.00 10.41
N ALA A 91 16.55 7.96 9.65
CA ALA A 91 15.17 7.90 9.17
C ALA A 91 14.95 6.81 8.11
N LEU A 92 15.89 6.68 7.17
CA LEU A 92 15.90 5.59 6.20
C LEU A 92 16.09 4.25 6.91
N ALA A 93 16.97 4.17 7.91
CA ALA A 93 17.14 2.99 8.75
C ALA A 93 15.83 2.65 9.46
N ALA A 94 15.16 3.62 10.07
CA ALA A 94 13.86 3.41 10.71
C ALA A 94 12.80 2.92 9.71
N LYS A 95 12.78 3.48 8.49
CA LYS A 95 11.90 3.02 7.40
C LYS A 95 12.23 1.59 6.98
N GLN A 96 13.51 1.29 6.88
CA GLN A 96 14.01 -0.06 6.64
C GLN A 96 13.61 -0.99 7.79
N VAL A 97 13.69 -0.58 9.05
CA VAL A 97 13.20 -1.39 10.18
C VAL A 97 11.70 -1.64 10.08
N ARG A 98 10.89 -0.63 9.72
CA ARG A 98 9.44 -0.80 9.53
C ARG A 98 9.10 -1.68 8.34
N SER A 99 9.88 -1.62 7.26
CA SER A 99 9.74 -2.55 6.15
C SER A 99 10.35 -3.92 6.45
N GLY A 100 11.14 -4.02 7.53
CA GLY A 100 11.95 -5.16 7.98
C GLY A 100 13.41 -5.19 7.48
N LEU A 101 13.77 -4.41 6.45
CA LEU A 101 15.11 -4.19 5.83
C LEU A 101 16.27 -3.89 6.80
N ARG A 102 16.03 -3.80 8.10
CA ARG A 102 17.05 -3.58 9.13
C ARG A 102 16.49 -3.89 10.53
N SER A 103 17.34 -4.21 11.50
CA SER A 103 16.99 -4.17 12.93
C SER A 103 17.36 -2.80 13.55
N GLY A 104 16.58 -2.31 14.52
CA GLY A 104 16.84 -1.01 15.15
C GLY A 104 15.57 -0.27 15.60
N PRO A 105 15.68 1.02 15.95
CA PRO A 105 14.51 1.84 16.25
C PRO A 105 13.56 1.93 15.04
N ARG A 106 12.28 1.59 15.23
CA ARG A 106 11.22 1.70 14.19
C ARG A 106 10.90 3.14 13.79
N GLY A 107 11.34 4.12 14.58
CA GLY A 107 11.21 5.54 14.28
C GLY A 107 12.50 6.29 14.55
N VAL A 108 12.61 7.52 14.04
CA VAL A 108 13.74 8.40 14.38
C VAL A 108 13.66 8.76 15.86
N THR A 109 14.70 8.38 16.63
CA THR A 109 14.76 8.64 18.07
C THR A 109 16.08 9.26 18.49
N GLY A 110 16.08 9.98 19.61
CA GLY A 110 17.29 10.53 20.24
C GLY A 110 17.41 12.04 20.08
N VAL A 111 18.65 12.55 20.20
CA VAL A 111 18.93 13.98 20.17
C VAL A 111 19.78 14.31 18.94
N LEU A 112 19.21 15.06 17.99
CA LEU A 112 19.98 15.71 16.93
C LEU A 112 20.49 17.04 17.49
N ASP A 113 21.77 17.08 17.89
CA ASP A 113 22.46 18.30 18.31
C ASP A 113 23.12 18.94 17.07
N VAL A 114 22.84 20.21 16.81
CA VAL A 114 23.24 20.89 15.56
C VAL A 114 24.09 22.14 15.84
N PRO A 115 25.23 22.30 15.13
CA PRO A 115 25.95 23.56 15.10
C PRO A 115 25.24 24.55 14.17
N VAL A 116 24.73 25.64 14.74
CA VAL A 116 24.14 26.75 13.96
C VAL A 116 25.16 27.87 13.83
N LEU A 117 25.75 28.05 12.65
CA LEU A 117 26.76 29.07 12.40
C LEU A 117 26.13 30.34 11.84
N CYS A 118 26.00 31.35 12.69
CA CYS A 118 25.67 32.70 12.25
C CYS A 118 26.93 33.38 11.71
N PHE A 119 26.86 33.93 10.49
CA PHE A 119 27.95 34.69 9.90
C PHE A 119 27.48 36.04 9.36
N GLY A 120 28.42 36.96 9.23
CA GLY A 120 28.25 38.20 8.47
C GLY A 120 29.00 38.15 7.14
N PHE A 121 28.73 39.10 6.26
CA PHE A 121 29.56 39.44 5.11
C PHE A 121 30.54 40.57 5.45
N ASN A 122 31.49 40.87 4.57
CA ASN A 122 32.45 41.96 4.81
C ASN A 122 31.78 43.35 4.92
N ASN A 123 30.64 43.55 4.26
CA ASN A 123 29.86 44.80 4.29
C ASN A 123 28.60 44.74 5.17
N VAL A 124 28.10 43.55 5.51
CA VAL A 124 26.88 43.36 6.32
C VAL A 124 27.21 42.46 7.50
N ASN A 125 27.09 42.98 8.72
CA ASN A 125 27.33 42.16 9.92
C ASN A 125 26.05 41.41 10.31
N ILE A 126 26.21 40.27 10.98
CA ILE A 126 25.10 39.65 11.72
C ILE A 126 24.49 40.68 12.70
N PRO A 127 23.15 40.84 12.74
CA PRO A 127 22.52 41.78 13.65
C PRO A 127 22.86 41.52 15.12
N ALA A 128 22.81 42.58 15.93
CA ALA A 128 23.16 42.47 17.34
C ALA A 128 22.17 41.57 18.08
N ASN A 129 22.70 40.71 18.96
CA ASN A 129 21.96 39.72 19.75
C ASN A 129 21.33 38.56 18.96
N THR A 130 21.50 38.47 17.63
CA THR A 130 20.97 37.36 16.83
C THR A 130 21.35 36.00 17.40
N VAL A 131 22.64 35.77 17.70
CA VAL A 131 23.11 34.50 18.26
C VAL A 131 22.41 34.11 19.56
N ALA A 132 22.31 35.05 20.52
CA ALA A 132 21.69 34.77 21.81
C ALA A 132 20.17 34.58 21.70
N ASN A 133 19.53 35.36 20.83
CA ASN A 133 18.09 35.24 20.61
C ASN A 133 17.76 33.93 19.91
N LEU A 134 18.48 33.56 18.84
CA LEU A 134 18.30 32.27 18.16
C LEU A 134 18.60 31.10 19.08
N GLN A 135 19.62 31.17 19.94
CA GLN A 135 19.84 30.12 20.95
C GLN A 135 18.62 29.94 21.86
N THR A 136 18.01 31.04 22.29
CA THR A 136 16.82 31.01 23.17
C THR A 136 15.57 30.54 22.44
N GLU A 137 15.37 31.00 21.20
CA GLU A 137 14.20 30.69 20.37
C GLU A 137 14.22 29.26 19.83
N LEU A 138 15.38 28.76 19.41
CA LEU A 138 15.48 27.44 18.82
C LEU A 138 15.60 26.35 19.89
N PHE A 139 16.34 26.58 20.97
CA PHE A 139 16.81 25.51 21.86
C PHE A 139 16.52 25.75 23.36
N ASP A 140 17.09 26.80 23.97
CA ASP A 140 17.15 26.91 25.44
C ASP A 140 15.79 27.20 26.09
N GLY A 141 14.99 28.04 25.44
CA GLY A 141 13.74 28.56 25.98
C GLY A 141 13.87 29.30 27.33
N PRO A 142 12.73 29.70 27.92
CA PRO A 142 11.41 29.73 27.30
C PRO A 142 11.34 30.84 26.24
N TRP A 143 10.73 30.53 25.10
CA TRP A 143 10.36 31.51 24.09
C TRP A 143 8.84 31.71 24.09
N ALA A 144 8.36 32.88 23.65
CA ALA A 144 6.96 33.27 23.87
C ALA A 144 5.94 32.34 23.18
N THR A 145 6.36 31.68 22.09
CA THR A 145 5.52 30.78 21.27
C THR A 145 5.96 29.32 21.36
N GLY A 146 6.82 28.97 22.33
CA GLY A 146 7.54 27.69 22.36
C GLY A 146 8.86 27.79 21.61
N THR A 147 9.77 26.85 21.85
CA THR A 147 11.02 26.72 21.08
C THR A 147 10.85 25.75 19.93
N MET A 148 11.82 25.73 19.02
CA MET A 148 11.87 24.72 17.98
C MET A 148 12.15 23.31 18.55
N SER A 149 12.91 23.19 19.65
CA SER A 149 13.02 21.94 20.41
C SER A 149 11.66 21.47 20.93
N ASP A 150 10.83 22.39 21.44
CA ASP A 150 9.46 22.07 21.89
C ASP A 150 8.61 21.55 20.71
N TYR A 151 8.73 22.16 19.52
CA TYR A 151 8.03 21.72 18.30
C TYR A 151 8.36 20.27 17.94
N TRP A 152 9.65 19.94 17.81
CA TRP A 152 10.09 18.59 17.42
C TRP A 152 9.77 17.54 18.48
N LEU A 153 9.80 17.92 19.76
CA LEU A 153 9.37 17.05 20.86
C LEU A 153 7.87 16.76 20.79
N GLU A 154 7.05 17.76 20.46
CA GLU A 154 5.59 17.63 20.32
C GLU A 154 5.22 16.73 19.14
N VAL A 155 5.74 16.97 17.94
CA VAL A 155 5.36 16.21 16.73
C VAL A 155 5.91 14.77 16.71
N SER A 156 6.90 14.46 17.55
CA SER A 156 7.48 13.12 17.70
C SER A 156 7.00 12.36 18.94
N TYR A 157 6.02 12.89 19.69
CA TYR A 157 5.53 12.30 20.95
C TYR A 157 6.64 12.08 22.00
N GLY A 158 7.65 12.94 21.98
CA GLY A 158 8.82 12.85 22.86
C GLY A 158 9.90 11.86 22.41
N ALA A 159 9.75 11.22 21.25
CA ALA A 159 10.71 10.25 20.74
C ALA A 159 12.00 10.91 20.21
N PHE A 160 11.89 12.13 19.69
CA PHE A 160 12.97 12.87 19.05
C PHE A 160 13.10 14.26 19.65
N THR A 161 14.34 14.68 19.92
CA THR A 161 14.67 16.02 20.36
C THR A 161 15.61 16.65 19.34
N PHE A 162 15.24 17.84 18.89
CA PHE A 162 16.14 18.68 18.12
C PHE A 162 16.78 19.69 19.09
N ASP A 163 18.10 19.66 19.22
CA ASP A 163 18.88 20.57 20.09
C ASP A 163 20.02 21.20 19.28
N GLY A 164 20.73 22.16 19.87
CA GLY A 164 21.79 22.84 19.14
C GLY A 164 22.50 23.94 19.91
N THR A 165 23.64 24.34 19.34
CA THR A 165 24.37 25.52 19.81
C THR A 165 24.55 26.51 18.67
N VAL A 166 24.17 27.77 18.92
CA VAL A 166 24.32 28.88 17.99
C VAL A 166 25.66 29.57 18.21
N PHE A 167 26.48 29.57 17.17
CA PHE A 167 27.81 30.16 17.15
C PHE A 167 27.87 31.40 16.27
N ASN A 168 28.81 32.29 16.59
CA ASN A 168 29.21 33.38 15.72
C ASN A 168 30.47 32.98 14.95
N ALA A 169 30.33 32.70 13.66
CA ALA A 169 31.43 32.38 12.75
C ALA A 169 32.20 33.63 12.26
N GLY A 170 31.80 34.83 12.69
CA GLY A 170 32.40 36.08 12.26
C GLY A 170 31.97 36.48 10.85
N ASN A 171 32.77 37.34 10.21
CA ASN A 171 32.45 37.82 8.87
C ASN A 171 33.26 37.09 7.80
N LEU A 172 32.58 36.73 6.73
CA LEU A 172 33.18 36.23 5.50
C LEU A 172 33.98 37.33 4.81
N ALA A 173 34.97 36.91 4.01
CA ALA A 173 35.98 37.81 3.46
C ALA A 173 35.46 38.75 2.35
N GLN A 174 34.40 38.37 1.65
CA GLN A 174 33.82 39.15 0.55
C GLN A 174 32.51 39.83 0.96
N ASN A 175 32.04 40.75 0.14
CA ASN A 175 30.74 41.37 0.33
C ASN A 175 29.60 40.40 -0.04
N ASP A 176 28.43 40.59 0.56
CA ASP A 176 27.14 39.94 0.25
C ASP A 176 26.95 39.61 -1.24
N THR A 177 27.03 40.62 -2.10
CA THR A 177 26.87 40.58 -3.56
C THR A 177 27.75 39.56 -4.28
N VAL A 178 28.86 39.12 -3.68
CA VAL A 178 29.71 38.07 -4.25
C VAL A 178 29.15 36.68 -3.93
N TYR A 179 28.65 36.47 -2.71
CA TYR A 179 28.07 35.20 -2.29
C TYR A 179 26.65 35.01 -2.83
N GLU A 180 25.90 36.09 -2.94
CA GLU A 180 24.54 36.15 -3.48
C GLU A 180 24.51 36.08 -5.01
N ALA A 181 25.44 36.80 -5.64
CA ALA A 181 25.51 36.99 -7.08
C ALA A 181 24.13 37.36 -7.67
N ALA A 182 23.70 36.74 -8.78
CA ALA A 182 22.42 37.03 -9.43
C ALA A 182 21.44 35.85 -9.36
N ASP A 183 21.79 34.86 -8.55
CA ASP A 183 21.22 33.52 -8.46
C ASP A 183 20.98 33.14 -7.00
N ASN A 184 20.85 34.13 -6.12
CA ASN A 184 20.55 33.95 -4.70
C ASN A 184 21.51 32.97 -3.98
N GLY A 185 22.79 32.97 -4.39
CA GLY A 185 23.83 32.14 -3.83
C GLY A 185 23.77 30.66 -4.19
N MET A 186 23.05 30.27 -5.24
CA MET A 186 22.80 28.87 -5.59
C MET A 186 23.84 28.24 -6.53
N THR A 187 24.78 29.00 -7.11
CA THR A 187 25.86 28.38 -7.89
C THR A 187 26.78 27.55 -7.00
N ALA A 188 27.30 26.46 -7.55
CA ALA A 188 28.30 25.62 -6.89
C ALA A 188 29.51 26.40 -6.33
N ALA A 189 29.93 27.46 -7.02
CA ALA A 189 31.02 28.33 -6.57
C ALA A 189 30.63 29.15 -5.33
N ASN A 190 29.42 29.71 -5.31
CA ASN A 190 28.89 30.49 -4.19
C ASN A 190 28.70 29.60 -2.97
N ILE A 191 28.02 28.46 -3.14
CA ILE A 191 27.84 27.42 -2.12
C ILE A 191 29.16 27.07 -1.46
N THR A 192 30.15 26.69 -2.28
CA THR A 192 31.48 26.34 -1.78
C THR A 192 32.10 27.49 -0.99
N ALA A 193 31.92 28.73 -1.44
CA ALA A 193 32.56 29.91 -0.85
C ALA A 193 31.97 30.32 0.51
N TYR A 194 30.64 30.36 0.68
CA TYR A 194 30.07 30.75 1.98
C TYR A 194 30.09 29.61 3.00
N VAL A 195 29.89 28.35 2.58
CA VAL A 195 29.97 27.20 3.50
C VAL A 195 31.39 27.07 4.05
N SER A 196 32.40 27.03 3.17
CA SER A 196 33.80 26.92 3.63
C SER A 196 34.27 28.13 4.42
N GLY A 197 33.80 29.33 4.08
CA GLY A 197 34.10 30.55 4.81
C GLY A 197 33.50 30.56 6.22
N ALA A 198 32.25 30.13 6.38
CA ALA A 198 31.58 30.07 7.68
C ALA A 198 32.24 29.02 8.58
N VAL A 199 32.49 27.83 8.05
CA VAL A 199 33.19 26.75 8.77
C VAL A 199 34.58 27.21 9.17
N GLN A 200 35.39 27.76 8.26
CA GLN A 200 36.72 28.28 8.58
C GLN A 200 36.70 29.36 9.68
N GLY A 201 35.65 30.19 9.71
CA GLY A 201 35.46 31.20 10.75
C GLY A 201 35.18 30.61 12.14
N ALA A 202 34.55 29.44 12.20
CA ALA A 202 34.15 28.76 13.43
C ALA A 202 35.13 27.67 13.91
N ASP A 203 35.90 27.06 13.01
CA ASP A 203 36.75 25.85 13.20
C ASP A 203 37.76 25.94 14.35
N ALA A 204 38.25 27.14 14.69
CA ALA A 204 39.16 27.31 15.81
C ALA A 204 38.47 27.30 17.19
N THR A 205 37.14 27.43 17.22
CA THR A 205 36.33 27.64 18.43
C THR A 205 35.21 26.64 18.61
N VAL A 206 34.76 26.01 17.53
CA VAL A 206 33.73 24.97 17.53
C VAL A 206 34.44 23.64 17.30
N ASN A 207 34.18 22.68 18.19
CA ASN A 207 34.62 21.30 17.98
C ASN A 207 33.54 20.57 17.19
N PHE A 208 33.75 20.42 15.87
CA PHE A 208 32.75 19.82 14.99
C PHE A 208 32.53 18.33 15.25
N ALA A 209 33.48 17.66 15.90
CA ALA A 209 33.31 16.28 16.36
C ALA A 209 32.15 16.08 17.35
N GLN A 210 31.59 17.14 17.93
CA GLN A 210 30.43 17.00 18.82
C GLN A 210 29.11 16.81 18.05
N TYR A 211 29.11 16.96 16.73
CA TYR A 211 27.92 17.01 15.88
C TYR A 211 27.91 15.92 14.80
N ASP A 212 28.69 14.87 15.04
CA ASP A 212 28.80 13.64 14.26
C ASP A 212 28.30 12.54 15.21
N ASN A 213 26.98 12.32 15.27
CA ASN A 213 26.32 11.46 16.27
C ASN A 213 25.36 10.44 15.65
N ASP A 214 25.50 10.17 14.36
CA ASP A 214 24.65 9.25 13.62
C ASP A 214 24.91 7.76 13.90
N GLY A 215 25.94 7.45 14.67
CA GLY A 215 26.26 6.14 15.20
C GLY A 215 25.15 5.56 16.10
N PRO A 216 25.01 4.21 16.14
CA PRO A 216 24.06 3.52 17.00
C PRO A 216 24.15 3.86 18.50
N ASP A 217 25.33 4.22 19.02
CA ASP A 217 25.50 4.51 20.45
C ASP A 217 25.05 5.93 20.85
N GLY A 218 24.81 6.82 19.88
CA GLY A 218 24.42 8.21 20.08
C GLY A 218 25.48 9.07 20.80
N VAL A 219 26.72 8.61 20.85
CA VAL A 219 27.86 9.31 21.43
C VAL A 219 28.61 10.02 20.31
N PRO A 220 28.77 11.35 20.35
CA PRO A 220 29.42 12.05 19.25
C PRO A 220 30.88 11.63 19.00
N ASN A 221 31.24 11.46 17.74
CA ASN A 221 32.57 11.09 17.24
C ASN A 221 33.17 9.88 17.98
N SER A 222 32.36 8.84 18.04
CA SER A 222 32.59 7.49 18.50
C SER A 222 33.09 6.59 17.36
N GLY A 223 33.40 5.34 17.69
CA GLY A 223 33.97 4.38 16.72
C GLY A 223 32.97 3.87 15.68
N ASP A 224 31.70 4.22 15.83
CA ASP A 224 30.55 3.80 15.02
C ASP A 224 29.89 4.94 14.23
N ASP A 225 30.36 6.19 14.38
CA ASP A 225 29.95 7.33 13.55
C ASP A 225 30.68 7.36 12.20
N ASP A 226 30.09 8.07 11.22
CA ASP A 226 30.61 8.15 9.86
C ASP A 226 31.71 9.21 9.64
N GLY A 227 31.99 10.04 10.66
CA GLY A 227 33.01 11.08 10.61
C GLY A 227 32.52 12.37 9.95
N VAL A 228 31.22 12.54 9.75
CA VAL A 228 30.60 13.66 9.06
C VAL A 228 29.62 14.36 10.01
N VAL A 229 29.66 15.69 10.04
CA VAL A 229 28.65 16.46 10.77
C VAL A 229 27.26 16.13 10.24
N ASP A 230 26.39 15.67 11.13
CA ASP A 230 25.02 15.20 10.89
C ASP A 230 24.19 16.21 10.08
N LEU A 231 24.26 17.46 10.52
CA LEU A 231 23.68 18.60 9.85
C LEU A 231 24.47 19.85 10.22
N LEU A 232 24.88 20.66 9.23
CA LEU A 232 25.34 22.02 9.47
C LEU A 232 24.21 23.02 9.18
N ALA A 233 23.83 23.82 10.16
CA ALA A 233 22.90 24.93 9.96
C ALA A 233 23.67 26.24 9.77
N LEU A 234 23.37 26.98 8.70
CA LEU A 234 23.98 28.26 8.40
C LEU A 234 22.95 29.38 8.52
N VAL A 235 23.35 30.51 9.12
CA VAL A 235 22.49 31.68 9.24
C VAL A 235 23.19 32.92 8.66
N HIS A 236 22.65 33.44 7.56
CA HIS A 236 23.16 34.65 6.89
C HIS A 236 22.50 35.92 7.45
N PRO A 237 23.14 37.10 7.38
CA PRO A 237 22.77 38.26 8.22
C PRO A 237 21.53 39.05 7.77
N GLU A 238 20.89 38.63 6.67
CA GLU A 238 19.84 39.38 5.98
C GLU A 238 18.53 38.59 5.98
N PHE A 239 17.50 39.14 5.37
CA PHE A 239 16.28 38.38 5.06
C PHE A 239 16.49 37.51 3.82
N GLY A 240 15.76 36.40 3.71
CA GLY A 240 16.02 35.39 2.69
C GLY A 240 15.59 35.81 1.28
N GLY A 241 16.24 35.19 0.29
CA GLY A 241 15.97 35.38 -1.14
C GLY A 241 14.54 35.00 -1.55
N GLU A 242 13.92 34.08 -0.80
CA GLU A 242 12.53 33.65 -0.99
C GLU A 242 11.51 34.77 -0.76
N ASN A 243 11.91 35.88 -0.13
CA ASN A 243 11.07 37.06 0.01
C ASN A 243 10.99 37.86 -1.31
N THR A 244 10.12 37.41 -2.20
CA THR A 244 9.86 38.03 -3.51
C THR A 244 9.15 39.38 -3.44
N ASN A 245 8.67 39.79 -2.25
CA ASN A 245 8.07 41.12 -2.02
C ASN A 245 9.08 42.27 -2.18
N ILE A 246 10.38 41.95 -2.24
CA ILE A 246 11.46 42.92 -2.42
C ILE A 246 12.04 42.73 -3.82
N ALA A 247 11.70 43.66 -4.73
CA ALA A 247 12.14 43.58 -6.11
C ALA A 247 13.68 43.63 -6.22
N GLY A 248 14.26 42.64 -6.93
CA GLY A 248 15.71 42.51 -7.06
C GLY A 248 16.40 42.00 -5.78
N ASN A 249 15.66 41.32 -4.90
CA ASN A 249 16.22 40.60 -3.78
C ASN A 249 17.09 39.44 -4.28
N ASN A 250 18.41 39.66 -4.24
CA ASN A 250 19.40 38.65 -4.58
C ASN A 250 19.96 37.96 -3.34
N ASN A 251 19.40 38.23 -2.16
CA ASN A 251 19.88 37.63 -0.91
C ASN A 251 19.84 36.11 -1.02
N ILE A 252 20.67 35.43 -0.23
CA ILE A 252 20.75 33.97 -0.25
C ILE A 252 19.36 33.38 -0.05
N TRP A 253 18.94 32.49 -0.95
CA TRP A 253 17.66 31.78 -0.86
C TRP A 253 17.77 30.70 0.22
N SER A 254 16.76 30.54 1.08
CA SER A 254 16.78 29.48 2.10
C SER A 254 16.70 28.10 1.45
N HIS A 255 17.66 27.21 1.72
CA HIS A 255 17.67 25.89 1.11
C HIS A 255 18.56 24.89 1.85
N ARG A 256 18.36 23.62 1.51
CA ARG A 256 19.21 22.48 1.86
C ARG A 256 20.05 22.03 0.67
N TRP A 257 21.31 21.65 0.91
CA TRP A 257 22.19 21.10 -0.13
C TRP A 257 23.31 20.21 0.44
N THR A 258 24.10 19.59 -0.44
CA THR A 258 25.33 18.87 -0.10
C THR A 258 26.58 19.54 -0.65
N TYR A 259 27.51 19.95 0.22
CA TYR A 259 28.75 20.61 -0.17
C TYR A 259 29.55 19.81 -1.21
N ALA A 260 29.54 18.47 -1.12
CA ALA A 260 30.21 17.61 -2.09
C ALA A 260 29.62 17.70 -3.50
N SER A 261 28.31 17.91 -3.65
CA SER A 261 27.69 18.10 -4.97
C SER A 261 28.11 19.42 -5.63
N ALA A 262 28.48 20.43 -4.84
CA ALA A 262 29.00 21.71 -5.33
C ALA A 262 30.51 21.68 -5.61
N SER A 263 31.30 21.06 -4.72
CA SER A 263 32.77 21.17 -4.75
C SER A 263 33.49 19.93 -5.29
N GLY A 264 32.79 18.80 -5.40
CA GLY A 264 33.33 17.49 -5.79
C GLY A 264 33.94 16.67 -4.63
N ALA A 265 33.95 17.19 -3.40
CA ALA A 265 34.41 16.49 -2.20
C ALA A 265 33.79 17.08 -0.92
N MET A 266 33.78 16.35 0.19
CA MET A 266 33.34 16.91 1.47
C MET A 266 34.37 17.91 2.04
N LEU A 267 33.92 18.84 2.88
CA LEU A 267 34.77 19.85 3.50
C LEU A 267 35.39 19.32 4.79
N ASN A 268 36.73 19.28 4.88
CA ASN A 268 37.41 18.89 6.13
C ASN A 268 37.47 20.04 7.14
N THR A 269 37.25 19.72 8.42
CA THR A 269 37.49 20.57 9.58
C THR A 269 38.89 20.35 10.17
N ALA A 270 39.24 21.06 11.24
CA ALA A 270 40.46 20.83 12.00
C ALA A 270 40.37 19.67 13.00
N ASP A 271 39.17 19.16 13.28
CA ASP A 271 38.91 18.16 14.32
C ASP A 271 39.15 16.72 13.83
N ASP A 272 39.70 15.87 14.69
CA ASP A 272 40.03 14.47 14.35
C ASP A 272 38.79 13.58 14.46
N ALA A 273 38.52 12.77 13.44
CA ALA A 273 37.46 11.75 13.46
C ALA A 273 37.97 10.46 14.13
N ALA A 274 37.11 9.77 14.89
CA ALA A 274 37.43 8.54 15.61
C ALA A 274 37.71 7.36 14.68
N GLY A 275 37.01 7.27 13.54
CA GLY A 275 37.30 6.34 12.44
C GLY A 275 38.62 6.64 11.69
N GLY A 276 39.30 7.73 12.05
CA GLY A 276 40.55 8.19 11.44
C GLY A 276 40.32 9.18 10.30
N GLY A 277 41.13 10.24 10.28
CA GLY A 277 40.95 11.35 9.33
C GLY A 277 40.51 12.62 10.05
N LYS A 278 39.74 13.46 9.35
CA LYS A 278 39.19 14.70 9.89
C LYS A 278 37.68 14.64 9.82
N ILE A 279 37.01 15.25 10.79
CA ILE A 279 35.56 15.46 10.73
C ILE A 279 35.25 16.26 9.46
N GLN A 280 34.25 15.80 8.72
CA GLN A 280 33.87 16.39 7.44
C GLN A 280 32.51 17.08 7.53
N ILE A 281 32.25 17.98 6.60
CA ILE A 281 30.96 18.65 6.44
C ILE A 281 30.47 18.36 5.02
N ASN A 282 29.22 17.89 4.94
CA ASN A 282 28.58 17.62 3.67
C ASN A 282 27.17 18.22 3.61
N ASN A 283 26.23 17.71 4.41
CA ASN A 283 24.86 18.24 4.45
C ASN A 283 24.84 19.59 5.15
N TYR A 284 24.19 20.57 4.52
CA TYR A 284 23.90 21.84 5.18
C TYR A 284 22.50 22.35 4.83
N THR A 285 21.96 23.15 5.73
CA THR A 285 20.82 24.05 5.49
C THR A 285 21.29 25.49 5.67
N ILE A 286 20.68 26.43 4.96
CA ILE A 286 20.94 27.85 5.13
C ILE A 286 19.64 28.62 5.26
N MET A 287 19.57 29.48 6.28
CA MET A 287 18.40 30.29 6.61
C MET A 287 18.81 31.75 6.87
N PRO A 288 17.90 32.71 6.73
CA PRO A 288 18.17 34.10 7.06
C PRO A 288 18.17 34.33 8.58
N ALA A 289 18.83 35.41 9.02
CA ALA A 289 18.76 35.89 10.39
C ALA A 289 17.51 36.74 10.65
N LEU A 290 16.83 37.19 9.59
CA LEU A 290 15.76 38.17 9.68
C LEU A 290 14.56 37.78 8.81
N ASN A 291 13.34 38.00 9.28
CA ASN A 291 12.13 37.86 8.44
C ASN A 291 11.89 39.09 7.55
N ASN A 292 12.49 40.23 7.91
CA ASN A 292 12.41 41.50 7.22
C ASN A 292 13.65 42.34 7.51
N ALA A 293 13.69 43.61 7.10
CA ALA A 293 14.88 44.45 7.29
C ALA A 293 15.29 44.71 8.77
N SER A 294 14.52 44.30 9.78
CA SER A 294 14.77 44.69 11.19
C SER A 294 14.38 43.69 12.27
N ASN A 295 13.54 42.70 11.98
CA ASN A 295 13.09 41.72 12.97
C ASN A 295 13.79 40.38 12.75
N LEU A 296 14.11 39.72 13.87
CA LEU A 296 14.58 38.34 13.88
C LEU A 296 13.55 37.44 13.18
N ILE A 297 14.03 36.46 12.43
CA ILE A 297 13.17 35.44 11.84
C ILE A 297 12.61 34.50 12.91
N GLU A 298 11.38 34.04 12.73
CA GLU A 298 10.72 33.04 13.56
C GLU A 298 11.13 31.59 13.19
N MET A 299 10.80 30.62 14.05
CA MET A 299 11.23 29.22 13.89
C MET A 299 10.75 28.49 12.63
N GLY A 300 9.67 28.92 11.96
CA GLY A 300 9.00 28.16 10.90
C GLY A 300 9.93 27.69 9.77
N VAL A 301 10.80 28.58 9.26
CA VAL A 301 11.78 28.23 8.22
C VAL A 301 12.83 27.24 8.75
N PHE A 302 13.27 27.39 10.01
CA PHE A 302 14.19 26.44 10.63
C PHE A 302 13.55 25.05 10.75
N ALA A 303 12.30 24.98 11.20
CA ALA A 303 11.56 23.72 11.32
C ALA A 303 11.44 23.02 9.96
N HIS A 304 11.08 23.74 8.89
CA HIS A 304 10.99 23.19 7.54
C HIS A 304 12.33 22.62 7.05
N GLU A 305 13.40 23.42 7.10
CA GLU A 305 14.73 23.00 6.64
C GLU A 305 15.27 21.81 7.45
N PHE A 306 14.91 21.72 8.73
CA PHE A 306 15.28 20.58 9.56
C PHE A 306 14.47 19.32 9.25
N GLY A 307 13.26 19.43 8.71
CA GLY A 307 12.56 18.31 8.10
C GLY A 307 13.36 17.63 7.00
N HIS A 308 14.09 18.41 6.18
CA HIS A 308 14.99 17.84 5.15
C HIS A 308 16.20 17.13 5.73
N ALA A 309 16.69 17.55 6.90
CA ALA A 309 17.79 16.88 7.60
C ALA A 309 17.38 15.47 8.06
N LEU A 310 16.11 15.30 8.45
CA LEU A 310 15.51 14.00 8.76
C LEU A 310 15.12 13.21 7.51
N GLY A 311 15.15 13.85 6.34
CA GLY A 311 14.98 13.18 5.07
C GLY A 311 13.60 13.30 4.45
N LEU A 312 12.77 14.25 4.90
CA LEU A 312 11.52 14.58 4.24
C LEU A 312 11.76 15.43 2.97
N PRO A 313 10.99 15.20 1.88
CA PRO A 313 10.99 16.05 0.69
C PRO A 313 10.18 17.33 0.92
N ASP A 314 10.30 18.28 -0.02
CA ASP A 314 9.29 19.34 -0.21
C ASP A 314 7.98 18.74 -0.74
N LEU A 315 6.85 19.22 -0.20
CA LEU A 315 5.49 18.78 -0.54
C LEU A 315 4.60 19.90 -1.10
N TYR A 316 5.15 21.10 -1.33
CA TYR A 316 4.50 22.14 -2.16
C TYR A 316 4.75 21.87 -3.65
N ASP A 317 4.02 22.53 -4.56
CA ASP A 317 4.26 22.47 -6.01
C ASP A 317 5.55 23.22 -6.38
N ARG A 318 6.50 22.54 -7.03
CA ARG A 318 7.85 23.06 -7.33
C ARG A 318 8.04 23.44 -8.80
N ASP A 319 7.11 23.12 -9.70
CA ASP A 319 7.27 23.40 -11.14
C ASP A 319 6.66 24.74 -11.58
N ASN A 320 5.93 25.40 -10.69
CA ASN A 320 5.32 26.71 -10.91
C ASN A 320 4.30 26.69 -12.07
N SER A 321 3.66 25.55 -12.32
CA SER A 321 2.41 25.48 -13.08
C SER A 321 1.38 26.43 -12.45
N GLY A 322 1.20 26.34 -11.12
CA GLY A 322 0.37 27.26 -10.34
C GLY A 322 -0.31 26.66 -9.11
N GLY A 323 0.04 25.46 -8.65
CA GLY A 323 -0.51 24.84 -7.44
C GLY A 323 0.24 25.21 -6.16
N GLU A 324 -0.27 24.74 -5.02
CA GLU A 324 0.33 24.96 -3.69
C GLU A 324 0.70 23.63 -2.99
N GLY A 325 0.52 22.48 -3.67
CA GLY A 325 0.74 21.14 -3.12
C GLY A 325 -0.07 20.92 -1.85
N VAL A 326 0.57 20.50 -0.76
CA VAL A 326 -0.10 20.30 0.54
C VAL A 326 -0.43 21.58 1.33
N GLY A 327 -0.10 22.76 0.79
CA GLY A 327 -0.49 24.05 1.37
C GLY A 327 -0.04 24.27 2.83
N TRP A 328 -0.86 24.98 3.60
CA TRP A 328 -0.67 25.30 5.01
C TRP A 328 -0.91 24.12 5.96
N HIS A 329 -1.37 22.98 5.44
CA HIS A 329 -1.75 21.81 6.23
C HIS A 329 -0.57 20.95 6.69
N CYS A 330 0.61 21.11 6.08
CA CYS A 330 1.83 20.39 6.43
C CYS A 330 3.06 21.31 6.46
N LEU A 331 3.95 21.12 7.45
CA LEU A 331 5.22 21.84 7.56
C LEU A 331 6.06 21.80 6.29
N MET A 332 6.08 20.65 5.59
CA MET A 332 6.87 20.44 4.37
C MET A 332 6.25 21.04 3.11
N GLY A 333 5.05 21.62 3.22
CA GLY A 333 4.45 22.50 2.22
C GLY A 333 4.69 23.97 2.58
N ALA A 334 3.62 24.75 2.60
CA ALA A 334 3.63 26.14 3.06
C ALA A 334 3.31 26.28 4.57
N GLY A 335 3.15 25.19 5.31
CA GLY A 335 2.78 25.19 6.74
C GLY A 335 3.78 25.87 7.66
N ASN A 336 5.04 26.00 7.23
CA ASN A 336 6.05 26.85 7.89
C ASN A 336 5.68 28.34 7.91
N TRP A 337 4.81 28.77 7.00
CA TRP A 337 4.30 30.14 6.88
C TRP A 337 2.85 30.31 7.32
N ASN A 338 2.16 29.25 7.78
CA ASN A 338 0.81 29.37 8.34
C ASN A 338 0.81 30.40 9.49
N GLN A 339 1.58 30.10 10.54
CA GLN A 339 2.02 31.09 11.51
C GLN A 339 3.52 30.85 11.79
N PRO A 340 4.44 31.70 11.31
CA PRO A 340 5.88 31.42 11.38
C PRO A 340 6.45 31.16 12.78
N ALA A 341 5.83 31.73 13.82
CA ALA A 341 6.21 31.52 15.22
C ALA A 341 5.62 30.23 15.84
N SER A 342 4.67 29.58 15.15
CA SER A 342 3.95 28.38 15.56
C SER A 342 3.52 27.64 14.28
N PRO A 343 4.47 27.03 13.55
CA PRO A 343 4.22 26.45 12.24
C PRO A 343 3.28 25.24 12.32
N ALA A 344 2.66 24.87 11.20
CA ALA A 344 1.81 23.68 11.14
C ALA A 344 2.61 22.42 11.48
N HIS A 345 1.94 21.40 12.00
CA HIS A 345 2.51 20.08 12.18
C HIS A 345 2.85 19.39 10.84
N LEU A 346 3.68 18.35 10.95
CA LEU A 346 3.85 17.35 9.89
C LEU A 346 2.56 16.57 9.66
N SER A 347 2.25 16.27 8.40
CA SER A 347 1.19 15.33 8.01
C SER A 347 1.48 13.92 8.51
N VAL A 348 0.43 13.08 8.63
CA VAL A 348 0.56 11.65 8.92
C VAL A 348 1.58 10.98 7.99
N TRP A 349 1.61 11.31 6.70
CA TRP A 349 2.59 10.75 5.77
C TRP A 349 4.02 11.03 6.22
N CYS A 350 4.35 12.29 6.56
CA CYS A 350 5.68 12.64 7.07
C CYS A 350 6.00 11.93 8.39
N ARG A 351 5.03 11.83 9.31
CA ARG A 351 5.21 11.12 10.59
C ARG A 351 5.42 9.62 10.38
N ALA A 352 4.73 9.02 9.41
CA ALA A 352 4.89 7.63 9.01
C ALA A 352 6.25 7.37 8.34
N GLU A 353 6.74 8.29 7.50
CA GLU A 353 8.08 8.22 6.93
C GLU A 353 9.19 8.29 7.99
N LEU A 354 8.97 9.06 9.06
CA LEU A 354 9.88 9.13 10.20
C LEU A 354 9.68 8.02 11.25
N GLY A 355 8.62 7.22 11.10
CA GLY A 355 8.28 6.12 12.03
C GLY A 355 7.78 6.57 13.39
N TRP A 356 7.23 7.78 13.48
CA TRP A 356 6.58 8.28 14.69
C TRP A 356 5.11 7.88 14.77
N VAL A 357 4.53 7.47 13.64
CA VAL A 357 3.18 6.92 13.53
C VAL A 357 3.26 5.70 12.61
N GLU A 358 2.59 4.62 12.99
CA GLU A 358 2.36 3.46 12.13
C GLU A 358 0.85 3.47 11.79
N PRO A 359 0.45 3.95 10.60
CA PRO A 359 -0.96 4.00 10.23
C PRO A 359 -1.57 2.60 10.21
N GLN A 360 -2.74 2.43 10.82
CA GLN A 360 -3.44 1.15 10.86
C GLN A 360 -4.05 0.84 9.49
N LEU A 361 -3.71 -0.30 8.89
CA LEU A 361 -4.37 -0.77 7.68
C LEU A 361 -5.83 -1.10 8.00
N MET A 362 -6.75 -0.52 7.25
CA MET A 362 -8.19 -0.70 7.47
C MET A 362 -8.77 -1.55 6.35
N ILE A 363 -9.47 -2.62 6.72
CA ILE A 363 -10.20 -3.52 5.81
C ILE A 363 -11.47 -3.97 6.53
N GLY A 364 -12.61 -3.84 5.87
CA GLY A 364 -13.94 -4.10 6.42
C GLY A 364 -14.68 -2.83 6.83
N ASN A 365 -15.78 -3.03 7.57
CA ASN A 365 -16.71 -1.97 7.93
C ASN A 365 -16.60 -1.65 9.42
N TYR A 366 -16.53 -0.36 9.74
CA TYR A 366 -16.34 0.16 11.07
C TYR A 366 -17.36 1.26 11.33
N ASP A 367 -18.36 0.98 12.15
CA ASP A 367 -19.32 1.98 12.63
C ASP A 367 -18.74 2.72 13.85
N ASP A 368 -18.94 4.04 13.94
CA ASP A 368 -18.49 4.92 15.03
C ASP A 368 -16.98 4.75 15.33
N PHE A 369 -16.16 4.67 14.27
CA PHE A 369 -14.71 4.54 14.40
C PHE A 369 -14.14 5.80 15.05
N ASN A 370 -13.50 5.63 16.22
CA ASN A 370 -13.02 6.74 17.03
C ASN A 370 -11.54 7.04 16.72
N LEU A 371 -11.26 8.15 16.04
CA LEU A 371 -9.91 8.61 15.72
C LEU A 371 -9.51 9.81 16.60
N ARG A 372 -8.49 9.61 17.43
CA ARG A 372 -7.93 10.66 18.29
C ARG A 372 -7.08 11.64 17.49
N ALA A 373 -7.06 12.89 17.94
CA ALA A 373 -6.24 13.92 17.34
C ALA A 373 -4.77 13.51 17.33
N ILE A 374 -4.14 13.53 16.16
CA ILE A 374 -2.79 13.02 15.95
C ILE A 374 -1.74 13.79 16.77
N ALA A 375 -2.01 15.04 17.16
CA ALA A 375 -1.11 15.78 18.05
C ALA A 375 -1.09 15.22 19.49
N SER A 376 -2.10 14.44 19.89
CA SER A 376 -2.21 13.86 21.23
C SER A 376 -1.84 12.38 21.30
N GLU A 377 -2.01 11.64 20.21
CA GLU A 377 -1.76 10.20 20.14
C GLU A 377 -1.33 9.80 18.72
N ALA A 378 -0.40 8.85 18.61
CA ALA A 378 0.12 8.34 17.35
C ALA A 378 -0.89 7.42 16.63
N ALA A 379 -2.06 7.96 16.29
CA ALA A 379 -3.16 7.25 15.66
C ALA A 379 -3.48 7.84 14.28
N ALA A 380 -3.53 6.97 13.28
CA ALA A 380 -3.96 7.28 11.91
C ALA A 380 -4.37 5.98 11.19
N MET A 381 -5.12 6.12 10.09
CA MET A 381 -5.50 4.98 9.24
C MET A 381 -4.75 5.01 7.92
N LYS A 382 -4.58 3.83 7.33
CA LYS A 382 -4.19 3.60 5.95
C LYS A 382 -5.28 2.79 5.27
N ILE A 383 -5.76 3.26 4.13
CA ILE A 383 -6.79 2.59 3.33
C ILE A 383 -6.21 2.38 1.94
N VAL A 384 -6.00 1.11 1.55
CA VAL A 384 -5.62 0.78 0.18
C VAL A 384 -6.89 0.71 -0.64
N HIS A 385 -7.03 1.60 -1.62
CA HIS A 385 -8.27 1.77 -2.40
C HIS A 385 -8.03 1.63 -3.90
N ASP A 386 -6.85 1.17 -4.31
CA ASP A 386 -6.47 0.90 -5.69
C ASP A 386 -6.22 -0.61 -5.88
N PRO A 387 -6.91 -1.28 -6.81
CA PRO A 387 -6.68 -2.68 -7.15
C PRO A 387 -5.22 -3.01 -7.51
N ALA A 388 -4.46 -2.07 -8.06
CA ALA A 388 -3.03 -2.25 -8.32
C ALA A 388 -2.14 -2.06 -7.08
N GLY A 389 -2.73 -1.67 -5.93
CA GLY A 389 -2.10 -1.49 -4.62
C GLY A 389 -1.03 -0.41 -4.57
N VAL A 390 -1.03 0.52 -5.55
CA VAL A 390 0.00 1.54 -5.68
C VAL A 390 -0.40 2.78 -4.90
N GLU A 391 -1.60 3.31 -5.14
CA GLU A 391 -2.14 4.47 -4.41
C GLU A 391 -2.95 4.05 -3.17
N TYR A 392 -2.99 4.94 -2.19
CA TYR A 392 -3.71 4.69 -0.93
C TYR A 392 -4.08 6.02 -0.26
N PHE A 393 -5.04 5.96 0.67
CA PHE A 393 -5.37 7.08 1.54
C PHE A 393 -4.71 6.92 2.91
N LEU A 394 -4.29 8.04 3.50
CA LEU A 394 -3.98 8.13 4.93
C LEU A 394 -4.97 9.09 5.59
N VAL A 395 -5.55 8.69 6.73
CA VAL A 395 -6.56 9.47 7.43
C VAL A 395 -6.05 9.86 8.81
N GLU A 396 -6.10 11.15 9.15
CA GLU A 396 -5.71 11.69 10.46
C GLU A 396 -6.73 12.70 10.99
N ASN A 397 -6.89 12.76 12.32
CA ASN A 397 -7.65 13.83 12.99
C ASN A 397 -6.70 14.99 13.37
N ARG A 398 -6.91 16.17 12.79
CA ARG A 398 -6.14 17.40 13.06
C ARG A 398 -6.99 18.40 13.83
N GLN A 399 -6.44 18.90 14.93
CA GLN A 399 -7.10 19.87 15.81
C GLN A 399 -6.17 21.06 16.08
N PRO A 400 -6.70 22.29 16.26
CA PRO A 400 -5.91 23.49 16.50
C PRO A 400 -5.37 23.54 17.94
N ILE A 401 -4.47 22.61 18.25
CA ILE A 401 -3.82 22.44 19.55
C ILE A 401 -2.31 22.44 19.39
N GLY A 402 -1.60 22.86 20.44
CA GLY A 402 -0.13 22.91 20.42
C GLY A 402 0.39 23.86 19.35
N PHE A 403 1.37 23.43 18.56
CA PHE A 403 1.91 24.25 17.47
C PHE A 403 0.93 24.41 16.30
N ASP A 404 0.00 23.48 16.11
CA ASP A 404 -1.13 23.58 15.18
C ASP A 404 -2.22 24.57 15.63
N GLN A 405 -2.07 25.33 16.72
CA GLN A 405 -3.10 26.27 17.22
C GLN A 405 -3.59 27.34 16.21
N ASN A 406 -2.87 27.56 15.11
CA ASN A 406 -3.25 28.48 14.03
C ASN A 406 -3.60 27.73 12.73
N LEU A 407 -3.81 26.42 12.80
CA LEU A 407 -4.34 25.65 11.67
C LEU A 407 -5.65 26.29 11.19
N VAL A 408 -5.77 26.42 9.88
CA VAL A 408 -6.89 27.17 9.27
C VAL A 408 -8.20 26.41 9.36
N ASP A 409 -8.11 25.10 9.60
CA ASP A 409 -9.24 24.19 9.73
C ASP A 409 -9.06 23.23 10.91
N CYS A 410 -10.10 22.49 11.27
CA CYS A 410 -10.08 21.38 12.22
C CYS A 410 -10.90 20.23 11.65
N GLY A 411 -10.54 18.98 11.95
CA GLY A 411 -11.31 17.85 11.43
C GLY A 411 -10.48 16.64 11.04
N ILE A 412 -11.12 15.74 10.31
CA ILE A 412 -10.46 14.64 9.61
C ILE A 412 -9.85 15.17 8.31
N VAL A 413 -8.56 14.90 8.11
CA VAL A 413 -7.84 15.13 6.85
C VAL A 413 -7.62 13.79 6.18
N ILE A 414 -7.98 13.71 4.91
CA ILE A 414 -7.74 12.56 4.06
C ILE A 414 -6.61 12.92 3.10
N TRP A 415 -5.52 12.18 3.18
CA TRP A 415 -4.35 12.36 2.32
C TRP A 415 -4.35 11.30 1.24
N HIS A 416 -4.44 11.70 -0.02
CA HIS A 416 -4.24 10.81 -1.16
C HIS A 416 -2.75 10.69 -1.45
N VAL A 417 -2.24 9.46 -1.41
CA VAL A 417 -0.83 9.15 -1.66
C VAL A 417 -0.71 8.31 -2.92
N ASP A 418 0.11 8.76 -3.86
CA ASP A 418 0.50 7.97 -5.04
C ASP A 418 2.03 7.93 -5.20
N PRO A 419 2.66 6.82 -4.77
CA PRO A 419 4.07 6.60 -4.95
C PRO A 419 4.53 6.47 -6.41
N SER A 420 3.64 6.16 -7.36
CA SER A 420 3.97 5.88 -8.77
C SER A 420 4.56 7.09 -9.49
N VAL A 421 4.16 8.30 -9.08
CA VAL A 421 4.67 9.58 -9.60
C VAL A 421 6.12 9.84 -9.17
N GLY A 422 6.54 9.17 -8.10
CA GLY A 422 7.80 9.36 -7.42
C GLY A 422 7.85 10.66 -6.61
N THR A 423 8.55 10.61 -5.46
CA THR A 423 8.84 11.79 -4.60
C THR A 423 9.53 12.96 -5.33
N ALA A 424 10.03 12.69 -6.54
CA ALA A 424 10.73 13.61 -7.42
C ALA A 424 9.79 14.53 -8.22
N TRP A 425 8.46 14.29 -8.27
CA TRP A 425 7.49 15.05 -9.09
C TRP A 425 6.16 15.37 -8.37
N ASN A 426 6.20 15.89 -7.14
CA ASN A 426 5.03 16.44 -6.42
C ASN A 426 4.64 17.83 -6.97
N ASP A 427 4.44 17.93 -8.28
CA ASP A 427 4.30 19.17 -9.05
C ASP A 427 3.07 19.15 -9.97
N ASN A 428 2.20 18.14 -9.85
CA ASN A 428 1.14 17.90 -10.83
C ASN A 428 -0.22 18.51 -10.39
N GLU A 429 -0.72 19.44 -11.24
CA GLU A 429 -2.01 20.17 -11.24
C GLU A 429 -3.25 19.24 -11.13
N TRP A 430 -3.69 18.83 -9.92
CA TRP A 430 -4.57 17.64 -9.83
C TRP A 430 -5.80 17.62 -8.90
N CYS A 431 -6.96 17.98 -9.45
CA CYS A 431 -8.25 18.02 -8.76
C CYS A 431 -9.26 17.05 -9.40
N THR A 432 -9.72 16.04 -8.63
CA THR A 432 -10.86 15.16 -8.96
C THR A 432 -10.82 14.48 -10.35
N GLY A 433 -9.98 13.45 -10.51
CA GLY A 433 -10.13 12.36 -11.50
C GLY A 433 -9.63 12.59 -12.94
N GLY A 434 -8.94 11.57 -13.50
CA GLY A 434 -8.52 11.52 -14.92
C GLY A 434 -7.15 10.92 -15.27
N ALA A 435 -6.00 11.58 -15.00
CA ALA A 435 -4.71 11.25 -15.64
C ALA A 435 -3.36 11.81 -15.10
N THR A 436 -3.27 12.82 -14.22
CA THR A 436 -1.97 13.51 -13.97
C THR A 436 -1.80 14.05 -12.52
N HIS A 437 -1.19 13.27 -11.63
CA HIS A 437 -1.45 13.29 -10.19
C HIS A 437 -0.26 13.68 -9.29
N SER A 438 -0.55 14.23 -8.11
CA SER A 438 0.44 14.58 -7.09
C SER A 438 0.92 13.35 -6.31
N TYR A 439 2.14 13.40 -5.77
CA TYR A 439 2.65 12.30 -4.92
C TYR A 439 1.90 12.24 -3.59
N LEU A 440 1.60 13.40 -3.00
CA LEU A 440 0.77 13.54 -1.81
C LEU A 440 -0.12 14.79 -1.97
N ALA A 441 -1.43 14.64 -1.79
CA ALA A 441 -2.38 15.73 -1.77
C ALA A 441 -3.43 15.55 -0.66
N PRO A 442 -3.87 16.62 0.02
CA PRO A 442 -5.06 16.55 0.83
C PRO A 442 -6.30 16.56 -0.07
N GLU A 443 -7.23 15.64 0.16
CA GLU A 443 -8.56 15.71 -0.43
C GLU A 443 -9.32 16.85 0.29
N GLN A 444 -9.54 17.97 -0.41
CA GLN A 444 -10.19 19.16 0.15
C GLN A 444 -11.70 18.92 0.28
N ALA A 445 -12.21 18.77 1.50
CA ALA A 445 -13.56 18.31 1.77
C ALA A 445 -14.69 19.13 1.09
N ASP A 446 -14.49 20.42 0.84
CA ASP A 446 -15.45 21.30 0.16
C ASP A 446 -15.44 21.20 -1.38
N GLY A 447 -14.52 20.42 -1.95
CA GLY A 447 -14.40 20.15 -3.38
C GLY A 447 -13.99 21.35 -4.23
N ARG A 448 -13.43 22.43 -3.65
CA ARG A 448 -13.03 23.63 -4.42
C ARG A 448 -11.71 23.51 -5.15
N CYS A 449 -10.82 22.64 -4.65
CA CYS A 449 -9.48 22.46 -5.19
C CYS A 449 -8.67 23.77 -5.26
N ASP A 450 -8.79 24.58 -4.21
CA ASP A 450 -8.15 25.88 -4.14
C ASP A 450 -6.61 25.76 -4.12
N LEU A 451 -6.07 24.65 -3.57
CA LEU A 451 -4.64 24.36 -3.57
C LEU A 451 -4.10 24.06 -4.96
N GLU A 452 -4.78 23.23 -5.75
CA GLU A 452 -4.34 22.81 -7.08
C GLU A 452 -4.46 23.95 -8.09
N PHE A 453 -5.45 24.83 -7.92
CA PHE A 453 -5.65 26.01 -8.76
C PHE A 453 -4.87 27.25 -8.29
N GLY A 454 -4.10 27.15 -7.20
CA GLY A 454 -3.35 28.27 -6.62
C GLY A 454 -4.23 29.45 -6.23
N ILE A 455 -5.47 29.17 -5.83
CA ILE A 455 -6.41 30.19 -5.38
C ILE A 455 -6.02 30.66 -3.97
N ASN A 456 -5.68 29.72 -3.10
CA ASN A 456 -5.18 29.98 -1.75
C ASN A 456 -4.25 28.82 -1.30
N ARG A 457 -3.76 28.88 -0.05
CA ARG A 457 -2.84 27.90 0.54
C ARG A 457 -3.51 26.97 1.55
N GLY A 458 -4.82 26.82 1.45
CA GLY A 458 -5.67 26.14 2.39
C GLY A 458 -6.64 27.11 3.05
N ASP A 459 -7.87 26.67 3.24
CA ASP A 459 -8.92 27.42 3.91
C ASP A 459 -9.83 26.55 4.79
N ASN A 460 -10.98 27.09 5.20
CA ASN A 460 -11.90 26.39 6.09
C ASN A 460 -12.91 25.63 5.24
N GLY A 461 -12.99 24.31 5.45
CA GLY A 461 -13.71 23.38 4.59
C GLY A 461 -12.78 22.47 3.80
N ASP A 462 -11.47 22.53 4.02
CA ASP A 462 -10.55 21.54 3.48
C ASP A 462 -10.64 20.23 4.26
N PHE A 463 -11.07 20.25 5.52
CA PHE A 463 -11.20 19.07 6.40
C PHE A 463 -12.67 18.72 6.67
N TRP A 464 -12.92 17.44 6.94
CA TRP A 464 -14.24 16.99 7.41
C TRP A 464 -14.38 17.31 8.90
N ASP A 465 -15.27 18.24 9.24
CA ASP A 465 -15.40 18.84 10.56
C ASP A 465 -16.78 18.64 11.21
N GLY A 466 -17.66 17.88 10.55
CA GLY A 466 -19.07 17.70 10.92
C GLY A 466 -20.01 18.78 10.38
N ASP A 467 -19.54 19.75 9.59
CA ASP A 467 -20.40 20.73 8.92
C ASP A 467 -21.32 20.01 7.92
N PRO A 468 -22.65 20.12 8.06
CA PRO A 468 -23.61 19.46 7.17
C PRO A 468 -23.63 20.02 5.74
N THR A 469 -22.85 21.07 5.45
CA THR A 469 -22.62 21.60 4.10
C THR A 469 -21.44 20.94 3.38
N ILE A 470 -20.59 20.23 4.13
CA ILE A 470 -19.53 19.36 3.62
C ILE A 470 -20.09 17.94 3.56
N GLY A 471 -19.96 17.30 2.40
CA GLY A 471 -20.52 15.97 2.17
C GLY A 471 -19.64 14.85 2.73
N ASP A 472 -20.13 13.63 2.65
CA ASP A 472 -19.34 12.43 2.91
C ASP A 472 -18.17 12.29 1.90
N PHE A 473 -17.20 11.42 2.21
CA PHE A 473 -16.14 11.03 1.28
C PHE A 473 -16.43 9.63 0.72
N ASP A 474 -16.96 9.58 -0.50
CA ASP A 474 -17.44 8.37 -1.14
C ASP A 474 -17.13 8.36 -2.66
N PRO A 475 -17.43 7.29 -3.41
CA PRO A 475 -17.09 7.23 -4.83
C PRO A 475 -17.83 8.25 -5.72
N ASN A 476 -18.87 8.90 -5.20
CA ASN A 476 -19.74 9.85 -5.90
C ASN A 476 -19.61 11.29 -5.37
N SER A 477 -18.86 11.52 -4.30
CA SER A 477 -18.63 12.83 -3.71
C SER A 477 -17.63 13.66 -4.52
N VAL A 478 -17.44 14.92 -4.12
CA VAL A 478 -16.42 15.80 -4.69
C VAL A 478 -15.73 16.49 -3.51
N PRO A 479 -14.49 16.08 -3.15
CA PRO A 479 -13.66 15.03 -3.75
C PRO A 479 -14.25 13.62 -3.53
N ASN A 480 -13.86 12.64 -4.36
CA ASN A 480 -14.33 11.25 -4.24
C ASN A 480 -13.22 10.32 -3.77
N SER A 481 -13.62 9.16 -3.25
CA SER A 481 -12.75 8.08 -2.79
C SER A 481 -12.21 7.18 -3.90
N ARG A 482 -12.39 7.53 -5.19
CA ARG A 482 -11.93 6.66 -6.28
C ARG A 482 -10.41 6.75 -6.46
N PRO A 483 -9.75 5.63 -6.77
CA PRO A 483 -8.40 5.63 -7.34
C PRO A 483 -8.31 6.50 -8.60
N TYR A 484 -7.11 6.93 -8.97
CA TYR A 484 -6.87 7.69 -10.20
C TYR A 484 -7.24 6.90 -11.47
N SER A 485 -7.32 5.57 -11.37
CA SER A 485 -7.91 4.70 -12.41
C SER A 485 -9.40 4.98 -12.66
N GLY A 486 -10.10 5.58 -11.70
CA GLY A 486 -11.53 5.86 -11.73
C GLY A 486 -12.41 4.68 -11.31
N THR A 487 -11.81 3.53 -11.01
CA THR A 487 -12.51 2.33 -10.53
C THR A 487 -13.28 2.66 -9.26
N ASP A 488 -14.52 2.20 -9.14
CA ASP A 488 -15.22 2.26 -7.87
C ASP A 488 -14.73 1.10 -7.00
N THR A 489 -14.20 1.40 -5.82
CA THR A 489 -13.73 0.36 -4.87
C THR A 489 -14.63 0.25 -3.65
N GLY A 490 -15.81 0.88 -3.68
CA GLY A 490 -16.77 0.85 -2.59
C GLY A 490 -16.33 1.63 -1.34
N MET A 491 -15.09 2.15 -1.30
CA MET A 491 -14.51 2.85 -0.14
C MET A 491 -15.34 4.09 0.22
N LYS A 492 -15.78 4.20 1.47
CA LYS A 492 -16.53 5.36 1.98
C LYS A 492 -16.10 5.72 3.40
N LEU A 493 -16.03 7.01 3.68
CA LEU A 493 -15.96 7.57 5.03
C LEU A 493 -17.15 8.54 5.21
N THR A 494 -17.99 8.31 6.22
CA THR A 494 -19.27 9.01 6.39
C THR A 494 -19.53 9.37 7.87
N ASP A 495 -20.59 10.14 8.14
CA ASP A 495 -21.06 10.48 9.51
C ASP A 495 -19.97 11.11 10.40
N PHE A 496 -19.23 12.07 9.85
CA PHE A 496 -18.20 12.77 10.60
C PHE A 496 -18.80 13.59 11.76
N SER A 497 -18.31 13.33 12.97
CA SER A 497 -18.63 14.13 14.15
C SER A 497 -18.05 15.56 14.08
N ASP A 498 -18.55 16.47 14.92
CA ASP A 498 -17.98 17.82 15.09
C ASP A 498 -16.49 17.77 15.51
N CYS A 499 -15.71 18.81 15.16
CA CYS A 499 -14.34 18.97 15.64
C CYS A 499 -14.18 18.78 17.16
N THR A 500 -13.51 17.70 17.54
CA THR A 500 -13.15 17.41 18.92
C THR A 500 -11.83 16.64 19.01
N ALA A 501 -11.30 16.49 20.23
CA ALA A 501 -10.06 15.73 20.46
C ALA A 501 -10.15 14.24 20.05
N THR A 502 -11.35 13.71 19.88
CA THR A 502 -11.61 12.36 19.35
C THR A 502 -12.83 12.45 18.48
N MET A 503 -12.61 12.42 17.17
CA MET A 503 -13.70 12.45 16.21
C MET A 503 -14.13 11.01 15.92
N SER A 504 -15.42 10.81 15.73
CA SER A 504 -15.95 9.60 15.15
C SER A 504 -16.47 9.82 13.73
N PHE A 505 -16.46 8.74 12.97
CA PHE A 505 -17.01 8.61 11.62
C PHE A 505 -17.18 7.11 11.32
N ASP A 506 -18.00 6.79 10.33
CA ASP A 506 -18.13 5.43 9.82
C ASP A 506 -17.14 5.22 8.67
N ALA A 507 -16.55 4.03 8.58
CA ALA A 507 -15.63 3.66 7.51
C ALA A 507 -16.08 2.34 6.88
N HIS A 508 -16.32 2.35 5.57
CA HIS A 508 -16.58 1.15 4.77
C HIS A 508 -15.40 0.98 3.81
N VAL A 509 -14.61 -0.07 4.01
CA VAL A 509 -13.41 -0.34 3.20
C VAL A 509 -13.46 -1.77 2.71
N GLU A 510 -13.79 -1.97 1.44
CA GLU A 510 -13.83 -3.32 0.88
C GLU A 510 -12.43 -3.87 0.65
N SER A 511 -12.24 -5.16 0.90
CA SER A 511 -11.04 -5.84 0.41
C SER A 511 -11.11 -5.86 -1.12
N LEU A 512 -10.15 -5.23 -1.78
CA LEU A 512 -10.08 -5.21 -3.25
C LEU A 512 -10.06 -6.65 -3.79
N PRO A 513 -10.94 -7.02 -4.73
CA PRO A 513 -11.03 -8.38 -5.23
C PRO A 513 -9.76 -8.78 -5.99
N ILE A 514 -9.27 -9.97 -5.66
CA ILE A 514 -8.15 -10.64 -6.31
C ILE A 514 -8.73 -11.52 -7.42
N THR A 515 -8.32 -11.33 -8.67
CA THR A 515 -8.69 -12.22 -9.78
C THR A 515 -7.43 -12.80 -10.44
N GLU A 516 -7.06 -14.06 -10.15
CA GLU A 516 -6.18 -14.84 -11.04
C GLU A 516 -7.03 -15.59 -12.06
N ALA A 517 -6.49 -15.83 -13.25
CA ALA A 517 -7.22 -16.44 -14.36
C ALA A 517 -7.00 -17.97 -14.45
N ARG A 518 -6.57 -18.59 -13.33
CA ARG A 518 -6.15 -20.01 -13.24
C ARG A 518 -6.04 -20.48 -11.78
N PRO A 519 -6.09 -21.80 -11.52
CA PRO A 519 -5.94 -22.37 -10.16
C PRO A 519 -4.51 -22.27 -9.59
N LEU A 520 -4.39 -22.37 -8.27
CA LEU A 520 -3.11 -22.29 -7.56
C LEU A 520 -2.58 -23.67 -7.15
N ASP A 521 -1.26 -23.80 -7.12
CA ASP A 521 -0.55 -24.77 -6.28
C ASP A 521 0.16 -24.00 -5.16
N VAL A 522 -0.27 -24.19 -3.92
CA VAL A 522 0.25 -23.47 -2.75
C VAL A 522 1.02 -24.42 -1.85
N LEU A 523 2.31 -24.19 -1.70
CA LEU A 523 3.17 -24.96 -0.80
C LEU A 523 3.50 -24.14 0.45
N PHE A 524 3.05 -24.61 1.61
CA PHE A 524 3.43 -24.06 2.90
C PHE A 524 4.67 -24.78 3.43
N ILE A 525 5.75 -24.05 3.68
CA ILE A 525 7.01 -24.57 4.21
C ILE A 525 7.20 -24.03 5.62
N PHE A 526 7.06 -24.89 6.63
CA PHE A 526 7.21 -24.52 8.03
C PHE A 526 8.61 -24.74 8.56
N ASP A 527 9.12 -23.73 9.26
CA ASP A 527 10.19 -23.91 10.22
C ASP A 527 9.71 -24.87 11.32
N ALA A 528 10.37 -26.01 11.43
CA ALA A 528 10.12 -27.01 12.46
C ALA A 528 11.30 -27.13 13.42
N SER A 529 12.23 -26.15 13.40
CA SER A 529 13.36 -26.07 14.33
C SER A 529 12.87 -25.73 15.74
N GLY A 530 13.74 -25.87 16.73
CA GLY A 530 13.41 -25.57 18.11
C GLY A 530 13.19 -24.08 18.40
N SER A 531 13.60 -23.14 17.52
CA SER A 531 13.33 -21.71 17.71
C SER A 531 11.84 -21.40 17.56
N TYR A 532 11.15 -22.13 16.68
CA TYR A 532 9.77 -21.87 16.29
C TYR A 532 8.70 -22.50 17.21
N ASP A 533 9.06 -23.00 18.40
CA ASP A 533 8.13 -23.75 19.29
C ASP A 533 7.00 -22.88 19.87
N ASP A 534 7.21 -21.57 20.02
CA ASP A 534 6.20 -20.62 20.45
C ASP A 534 5.31 -20.09 19.31
N ASP A 535 5.86 -19.96 18.10
CA ASP A 535 5.15 -19.42 16.93
C ASP A 535 4.34 -20.49 16.17
N LEU A 536 4.92 -21.68 15.97
CA LEU A 536 4.31 -22.75 15.18
C LEU A 536 2.88 -23.10 15.62
N PRO A 537 2.57 -23.26 16.93
CA PRO A 537 1.19 -23.57 17.35
C PRO A 537 0.18 -22.48 16.99
N ASN A 538 0.59 -21.20 17.01
CA ASN A 538 -0.28 -20.06 16.71
C ASN A 538 -0.60 -19.96 15.23
N MET A 539 0.36 -20.29 14.37
CA MET A 539 0.17 -20.31 12.92
C MET A 539 -0.69 -21.51 12.52
N LEU A 540 -0.39 -22.69 13.04
CA LEU A 540 -1.18 -23.90 12.81
C LEU A 540 -2.65 -23.71 13.24
N ALA A 541 -2.91 -22.94 14.29
CA ALA A 541 -4.27 -22.61 14.73
C ALA A 541 -5.05 -21.74 13.74
N GLN A 542 -4.38 -20.94 12.92
CA GLN A 542 -4.98 -20.04 11.93
C GLN A 542 -5.03 -20.62 10.52
N MET A 543 -4.33 -21.74 10.28
CA MET A 543 -4.30 -22.40 8.98
C MET A 543 -5.67 -22.73 8.38
N PRO A 544 -6.69 -23.19 9.14
CA PRO A 544 -8.02 -23.41 8.56
C PRO A 544 -8.57 -22.15 7.88
N SER A 545 -8.55 -21.00 8.56
CA SER A 545 -9.03 -19.74 7.99
C SER A 545 -8.16 -19.19 6.86
N VAL A 546 -6.87 -19.53 6.83
CA VAL A 546 -5.99 -19.19 5.71
C VAL A 546 -6.30 -20.03 4.48
N ILE A 547 -6.61 -21.31 4.67
CA ILE A 547 -7.02 -22.22 3.60
C ILE A 547 -8.37 -21.75 3.03
N ASP A 548 -9.33 -21.42 3.91
CA ASP A 548 -10.62 -20.83 3.53
C ASP A 548 -10.39 -19.55 2.71
N ASP A 549 -9.56 -18.60 3.17
CA ASP A 549 -9.28 -17.36 2.45
C ASP A 549 -8.72 -17.58 1.05
N ILE A 550 -7.88 -18.61 0.85
CA ILE A 550 -7.29 -18.91 -0.45
C ILE A 550 -8.31 -19.60 -1.36
N GLN A 551 -9.11 -20.52 -0.82
CA GLN A 551 -10.18 -21.21 -1.56
C GLN A 551 -11.31 -20.26 -1.96
N ASP A 552 -11.64 -19.30 -1.10
CA ASP A 552 -12.64 -18.26 -1.37
C ASP A 552 -12.16 -17.29 -2.46
N LYS A 553 -10.85 -17.04 -2.54
CA LYS A 553 -10.26 -16.03 -3.44
C LYS A 553 -9.74 -16.58 -4.76
N PHE A 554 -9.46 -17.88 -4.85
CA PHE A 554 -8.86 -18.49 -6.05
C PHE A 554 -9.59 -19.79 -6.41
N PRO A 555 -9.85 -20.06 -7.70
CA PRO A 555 -10.55 -21.26 -8.10
C PRO A 555 -9.68 -22.50 -7.89
N ASP A 556 -10.22 -23.53 -7.22
CA ASP A 556 -9.66 -24.88 -7.12
C ASP A 556 -8.17 -24.91 -6.69
N PRO A 557 -7.73 -24.33 -5.55
CA PRO A 557 -6.33 -24.40 -5.12
C PRO A 557 -5.96 -25.80 -4.61
N ARG A 558 -4.74 -26.25 -4.90
CA ARG A 558 -4.12 -27.42 -4.23
C ARG A 558 -3.11 -26.95 -3.22
N PHE A 559 -3.03 -27.68 -2.11
CA PHE A 559 -2.16 -27.33 -0.99
C PHE A 559 -1.15 -28.44 -0.72
N GLY A 560 0.09 -28.04 -0.45
CA GLY A 560 1.17 -28.91 -0.04
C GLY A 560 1.78 -28.41 1.26
N VAL A 561 2.46 -29.30 1.98
CA VAL A 561 3.12 -28.99 3.24
C VAL A 561 4.53 -29.55 3.23
N GLY A 562 5.50 -28.67 3.41
CA GLY A 562 6.88 -29.01 3.68
C GLY A 562 7.32 -28.49 5.04
N SER A 563 8.42 -29.04 5.55
CA SER A 563 9.10 -28.51 6.72
C SER A 563 10.61 -28.63 6.60
N PHE A 564 11.30 -27.78 7.35
CA PHE A 564 12.75 -27.83 7.49
C PHE A 564 13.17 -27.65 8.95
N ARG A 565 14.40 -28.05 9.24
CA ARG A 565 15.14 -27.73 10.46
C ARG A 565 16.52 -27.30 10.01
N ASP A 566 17.44 -28.25 9.98
CA ASP A 566 18.83 -28.02 9.62
C ASP A 566 19.46 -29.31 9.06
N PHE A 567 20.68 -29.22 8.51
CA PHE A 567 21.48 -30.39 8.15
C PHE A 567 21.79 -31.24 9.39
N PRO A 568 21.54 -32.57 9.38
CA PRO A 568 21.78 -33.45 10.54
C PRO A 568 23.27 -33.75 10.77
N VAL A 569 24.10 -32.71 10.80
CA VAL A 569 25.56 -32.75 10.89
C VAL A 569 26.02 -31.66 11.86
N ALA A 570 26.65 -32.04 12.97
CA ALA A 570 27.20 -31.06 13.92
C ALA A 570 28.32 -30.20 13.30
N PRO A 571 28.42 -28.89 13.63
CA PRO A 571 27.75 -28.19 14.75
C PRO A 571 26.34 -27.66 14.45
N ASN A 572 25.93 -27.72 13.20
CA ASN A 572 24.55 -27.59 12.74
C ASN A 572 23.72 -28.76 13.28
N GLY A 573 22.53 -28.94 12.71
CA GLY A 573 21.47 -29.87 13.11
C GLY A 573 21.90 -31.17 13.78
N ASN A 574 21.15 -31.50 14.83
CA ASN A 574 21.29 -32.71 15.61
C ASN A 574 21.02 -33.96 14.76
N SER A 575 21.52 -35.11 15.24
CA SER A 575 21.16 -36.41 14.67
C SER A 575 19.64 -36.64 14.75
N GLY A 576 18.92 -36.43 13.66
CA GLY A 576 17.46 -36.52 13.58
C GLY A 576 16.81 -35.32 12.90
N ASP A 577 17.55 -34.24 12.70
CA ASP A 577 17.12 -33.08 11.90
C ASP A 577 17.04 -33.43 10.42
N TRP A 578 16.34 -32.59 9.68
CA TRP A 578 16.22 -32.71 8.23
C TRP A 578 16.26 -31.35 7.58
N VAL A 579 16.92 -31.32 6.45
CA VAL A 579 17.13 -30.13 5.62
C VAL A 579 15.85 -29.73 4.89
N TRP A 580 15.15 -30.75 4.38
CA TRP A 580 13.90 -30.65 3.65
C TRP A 580 13.11 -31.91 3.91
N ARG A 581 11.81 -31.75 4.13
CA ARG A 581 10.85 -32.84 4.15
C ARG A 581 9.59 -32.37 3.47
N LEU A 582 9.16 -33.12 2.47
CA LEU A 582 7.79 -33.05 1.97
C LEU A 582 6.87 -33.84 2.91
N ASP A 583 6.14 -33.16 3.80
CA ASP A 583 5.23 -33.77 4.77
C ASP A 583 3.90 -34.20 4.15
N LEU A 584 3.45 -33.42 3.15
CA LEU A 584 2.31 -33.69 2.29
C LEU A 584 2.58 -33.09 0.91
N ASP A 585 2.46 -33.91 -0.13
CA ASP A 585 2.51 -33.43 -1.52
C ASP A 585 1.22 -32.70 -1.88
N LEU A 586 1.23 -31.92 -2.97
CA LEU A 586 0.09 -31.10 -3.39
C LEU A 586 -1.20 -31.93 -3.54
N THR A 587 -2.22 -31.57 -2.77
CA THR A 587 -3.53 -32.24 -2.70
C THR A 587 -4.68 -31.24 -2.58
N ASP A 588 -5.87 -31.64 -2.99
CA ASP A 588 -7.15 -30.98 -2.76
C ASP A 588 -7.90 -31.58 -1.54
N ASP A 589 -7.37 -32.63 -0.91
CA ASP A 589 -7.91 -33.25 0.31
C ASP A 589 -7.57 -32.40 1.55
N GLU A 590 -8.44 -31.44 1.85
CA GLU A 590 -8.31 -30.55 3.01
C GLU A 590 -8.26 -31.30 4.36
N PRO A 591 -9.08 -32.35 4.62
CA PRO A 591 -8.91 -33.16 5.83
C PRO A 591 -7.53 -33.78 5.98
N GLU A 592 -6.92 -34.29 4.90
CA GLU A 592 -5.55 -34.79 4.91
C GLU A 592 -4.55 -33.65 5.17
N LEU A 593 -4.74 -32.49 4.54
CA LEU A 593 -3.96 -31.27 4.75
C LEU A 593 -3.93 -30.82 6.21
N LEU A 594 -5.10 -30.62 6.82
CA LEU A 594 -5.22 -30.19 8.22
C LEU A 594 -4.63 -31.23 9.18
N THR A 595 -4.77 -32.52 8.87
CA THR A 595 -4.16 -33.61 9.64
C THR A 595 -2.62 -33.53 9.60
N LYS A 596 -2.04 -33.20 8.45
CA LYS A 596 -0.59 -33.09 8.27
C LYS A 596 -0.03 -31.82 8.88
N LEU A 597 -0.71 -30.69 8.73
CA LEU A 597 -0.38 -29.44 9.41
C LEU A 597 -0.35 -29.62 10.92
N GLY A 598 -1.38 -30.25 11.50
CA GLY A 598 -1.44 -30.53 12.94
C GLY A 598 -0.40 -31.55 13.45
N ALA A 599 0.36 -32.20 12.56
CA ALA A 599 1.42 -33.14 12.91
C ALA A 599 2.83 -32.51 12.91
N ILE A 600 2.99 -31.27 12.44
CA ILE A 600 4.26 -30.55 12.48
C ILE A 600 4.56 -30.17 13.93
N VAL A 601 5.79 -30.42 14.37
CA VAL A 601 6.25 -30.11 15.73
C VAL A 601 7.64 -29.50 15.63
N ALA A 602 7.81 -28.35 16.29
CA ALA A 602 9.09 -27.68 16.49
C ALA A 602 9.99 -28.51 17.41
N ASP A 603 11.19 -28.87 16.95
CA ASP A 603 12.25 -29.53 17.73
C ASP A 603 13.57 -29.46 16.93
N GLY A 604 14.69 -29.83 17.53
CA GLY A 604 15.97 -29.88 16.82
C GLY A 604 16.55 -28.50 16.50
N GLY A 605 17.45 -28.43 15.52
CA GLY A 605 18.32 -27.29 15.23
C GLY A 605 19.64 -27.38 16.00
N GLY A 606 20.73 -26.93 15.38
CA GLY A 606 22.08 -26.90 15.97
C GLY A 606 22.56 -25.49 16.31
N ASP A 607 22.11 -24.52 15.52
CA ASP A 607 22.41 -23.11 15.63
C ASP A 607 21.17 -22.23 15.35
N ILE A 608 21.32 -21.09 14.67
CA ILE A 608 20.35 -19.97 14.64
C ILE A 608 20.09 -19.48 13.20
N PRO A 609 20.96 -19.83 12.24
CA PRO A 609 20.52 -20.10 10.88
C PRO A 609 20.01 -21.53 10.73
N GLU A 610 19.07 -21.71 9.81
CA GLU A 610 18.41 -22.98 9.51
C GLU A 610 18.49 -23.26 7.99
N SER A 611 17.85 -24.31 7.47
CA SER A 611 18.08 -24.77 6.08
C SER A 611 17.13 -24.22 5.00
N GLN A 612 16.60 -23.01 5.13
CA GLN A 612 15.56 -22.43 4.24
C GLN A 612 15.97 -22.41 2.76
N TYR A 613 17.19 -21.99 2.42
CA TYR A 613 17.62 -21.93 1.01
C TYR A 613 17.61 -23.32 0.36
N GLU A 614 18.09 -24.34 1.07
CA GLU A 614 18.07 -25.71 0.56
C GLU A 614 16.64 -26.28 0.54
N ALA A 615 15.81 -25.97 1.54
CA ALA A 615 14.40 -26.36 1.55
C ALA A 615 13.63 -25.81 0.34
N VAL A 616 13.78 -24.51 0.04
CA VAL A 616 13.19 -23.86 -1.14
C VAL A 616 13.73 -24.48 -2.42
N TYR A 617 15.04 -24.74 -2.51
CA TYR A 617 15.63 -25.39 -3.68
C TYR A 617 15.07 -26.81 -3.91
N GLN A 618 14.96 -27.62 -2.85
CA GLN A 618 14.41 -28.97 -2.95
C GLN A 618 12.91 -28.96 -3.25
N ALA A 619 12.15 -27.97 -2.76
CA ALA A 619 10.77 -27.79 -3.16
C ALA A 619 10.62 -27.51 -4.68
N MET A 620 11.57 -26.78 -5.27
CA MET A 620 11.56 -26.47 -6.70
C MET A 620 12.08 -27.62 -7.58
N VAL A 621 13.07 -28.39 -7.10
CA VAL A 621 13.83 -29.35 -7.93
C VAL A 621 13.63 -30.82 -7.52
N GLY A 622 13.56 -31.11 -6.22
CA GLY A 622 13.20 -32.43 -5.69
C GLY A 622 14.22 -33.56 -5.87
N ASN A 623 15.42 -33.28 -6.39
CA ASN A 623 16.41 -34.31 -6.73
C ASN A 623 17.11 -34.92 -5.50
N GLY A 624 16.97 -34.32 -4.32
CA GLY A 624 17.75 -34.69 -3.14
C GLY A 624 19.21 -34.22 -3.26
N ILE A 625 20.03 -34.60 -2.28
CA ILE A 625 21.47 -34.31 -2.22
C ILE A 625 22.20 -35.64 -2.03
N ASP A 626 23.19 -35.89 -2.90
CA ASP A 626 24.13 -37.02 -2.82
C ASP A 626 25.52 -36.45 -2.56
N LEU A 627 25.95 -36.50 -1.29
CA LEU A 627 27.21 -35.91 -0.84
C LEU A 627 28.39 -36.86 -1.05
N ASP A 628 28.15 -38.17 -1.01
CA ASP A 628 29.23 -39.17 -1.13
C ASP A 628 29.46 -39.67 -2.57
N GLY A 629 28.58 -39.29 -3.50
CA GLY A 629 28.68 -39.53 -4.93
C GLY A 629 28.34 -40.96 -5.34
N ASP A 630 27.60 -41.70 -4.52
CA ASP A 630 27.20 -43.08 -4.78
C ASP A 630 25.93 -43.22 -5.67
N ASN A 631 25.31 -42.09 -6.04
CA ASN A 631 24.03 -41.95 -6.76
C ASN A 631 22.82 -42.51 -6.00
N ASN A 632 22.80 -42.42 -4.67
CA ASN A 632 21.68 -42.86 -3.85
C ASN A 632 21.34 -41.84 -2.74
N PRO A 633 20.86 -40.63 -3.10
CA PRO A 633 20.67 -39.51 -2.18
C PRO A 633 19.79 -39.88 -0.98
N GLY A 634 20.24 -39.50 0.21
CA GLY A 634 19.54 -39.68 1.49
C GLY A 634 19.86 -41.01 2.18
N ASN A 635 20.91 -41.72 1.74
CA ASN A 635 21.33 -43.01 2.33
C ASN A 635 22.51 -42.89 3.31
N SER A 636 23.18 -41.74 3.33
CA SER A 636 24.31 -41.41 4.18
C SER A 636 24.02 -40.18 5.06
N ASP A 637 24.77 -40.03 6.15
CA ASP A 637 24.58 -38.92 7.10
C ASP A 637 24.79 -37.56 6.39
N GLY A 638 23.85 -36.63 6.55
CA GLY A 638 23.89 -35.29 5.93
C GLY A 638 23.28 -35.21 4.52
N GLU A 639 22.84 -36.33 3.94
CA GLU A 639 22.19 -36.32 2.63
C GLU A 639 20.68 -36.09 2.70
N VAL A 640 20.11 -35.61 1.60
CA VAL A 640 18.67 -35.34 1.47
C VAL A 640 18.06 -36.34 0.50
N PRO A 641 17.02 -37.10 0.88
CA PRO A 641 16.36 -38.00 -0.05
C PRO A 641 15.66 -37.24 -1.17
N SER A 642 15.55 -37.85 -2.36
CA SER A 642 14.76 -37.27 -3.45
C SER A 642 13.27 -37.27 -3.10
N GLN A 643 12.67 -36.08 -3.07
CA GLN A 643 11.27 -35.82 -2.72
C GLN A 643 10.69 -34.73 -3.64
N PRO A 644 10.43 -35.03 -4.93
CA PRO A 644 9.86 -34.06 -5.85
C PRO A 644 8.42 -33.72 -5.48
N VAL A 645 8.10 -32.43 -5.51
CA VAL A 645 6.74 -31.90 -5.35
C VAL A 645 5.99 -32.03 -6.68
N SER A 646 4.74 -32.48 -6.65
CA SER A 646 3.91 -32.74 -7.82
C SER A 646 3.23 -31.48 -8.39
N TRP A 647 4.05 -30.47 -8.73
CA TRP A 647 3.60 -29.22 -9.35
C TRP A 647 2.85 -29.47 -10.68
N ASP A 648 1.69 -28.86 -10.85
CA ASP A 648 0.93 -28.90 -12.11
C ASP A 648 1.40 -27.76 -13.03
N THR A 649 1.57 -28.09 -14.30
CA THR A 649 1.97 -27.12 -15.33
C THR A 649 0.88 -26.11 -15.69
N ASN A 650 -0.37 -26.33 -15.25
CA ASN A 650 -1.51 -25.45 -15.52
C ASN A 650 -1.88 -24.57 -14.30
N ARG A 651 -1.15 -24.67 -13.19
CA ARG A 651 -1.48 -24.00 -11.93
C ARG A 651 -0.34 -23.11 -11.48
N ALA A 652 -0.63 -21.90 -11.00
CA ALA A 652 0.42 -20.98 -10.58
C ALA A 652 1.15 -21.51 -9.32
N PRO A 653 2.49 -21.60 -9.29
CA PRO A 653 3.21 -22.12 -8.15
C PRO A 653 3.50 -21.01 -7.11
N ILE A 654 2.96 -21.18 -5.91
CA ILE A 654 3.12 -20.26 -4.78
C ILE A 654 3.82 -21.01 -3.63
N ILE A 655 4.82 -20.37 -3.02
CA ILE A 655 5.54 -20.91 -1.86
C ILE A 655 5.47 -19.91 -0.72
N PHE A 656 4.95 -20.34 0.42
CA PHE A 656 5.04 -19.61 1.68
C PHE A 656 6.13 -20.25 2.54
N VAL A 657 7.10 -19.46 2.99
CA VAL A 657 8.16 -19.89 3.92
C VAL A 657 7.91 -19.23 5.27
N MET A 658 7.57 -20.02 6.27
CA MET A 658 7.34 -19.57 7.64
C MET A 658 8.60 -19.79 8.46
N THR A 659 9.14 -18.75 9.09
CA THR A 659 10.36 -18.85 9.93
C THR A 659 10.52 -17.62 10.82
N ASP A 660 11.28 -17.77 11.89
CA ASP A 660 11.77 -16.68 12.76
C ASP A 660 13.31 -16.56 12.71
N ALA A 661 13.98 -17.40 11.92
CA ALA A 661 15.41 -17.66 12.00
C ALA A 661 16.18 -17.29 10.72
N GLN A 662 17.50 -17.18 10.85
CA GLN A 662 18.39 -16.84 9.73
C GLN A 662 18.46 -18.03 8.73
N PHE A 663 18.95 -17.82 7.50
CA PHE A 663 19.17 -18.91 6.55
C PHE A 663 20.65 -19.27 6.47
N HIS A 664 20.96 -20.56 6.41
CA HIS A 664 22.29 -21.03 6.02
C HIS A 664 22.57 -20.81 4.54
N ASP A 665 23.75 -20.26 4.22
CA ASP A 665 24.18 -19.97 2.85
C ASP A 665 25.47 -20.70 2.48
N ALA A 666 25.34 -21.81 1.73
CA ALA A 666 26.48 -22.63 1.28
C ALA A 666 27.49 -21.90 0.37
N ASP A 667 27.14 -20.72 -0.18
CA ASP A 667 28.05 -19.92 -1.00
C ASP A 667 29.04 -19.12 -0.15
N THR A 668 28.70 -18.84 1.11
CA THR A 668 29.48 -18.00 2.01
C THR A 668 29.90 -18.70 3.31
N GLU A 669 29.29 -19.84 3.62
CA GLU A 669 29.52 -20.66 4.81
C GLU A 669 30.02 -22.07 4.47
N ASP A 670 30.71 -22.72 5.41
CA ASP A 670 31.20 -24.10 5.27
C ASP A 670 30.09 -25.11 5.65
N TYR A 671 29.17 -25.38 4.73
CA TYR A 671 27.91 -26.08 4.99
C TYR A 671 27.61 -27.18 3.95
N PRO A 672 27.37 -28.45 4.36
CA PRO A 672 27.50 -29.03 5.71
C PRO A 672 28.94 -29.42 6.15
N ASN A 673 29.90 -29.65 5.23
CA ASN A 673 31.31 -29.86 5.60
C ASN A 673 32.27 -28.85 4.95
N GLY A 674 31.77 -28.00 4.05
CA GLY A 674 32.57 -27.05 3.30
C GLY A 674 31.78 -26.32 2.21
N MET A 675 32.34 -25.22 1.70
CA MET A 675 31.70 -24.41 0.65
C MET A 675 31.27 -25.23 -0.57
N GLY A 676 29.99 -25.11 -0.93
CA GLY A 676 29.38 -25.69 -2.13
C GLY A 676 28.96 -27.16 -2.05
N GLU A 677 28.85 -27.73 -0.84
CA GLU A 677 28.27 -29.07 -0.63
C GLU A 677 26.73 -29.05 -0.51
N GLY A 678 26.15 -27.99 0.07
CA GLY A 678 24.73 -27.64 -0.06
C GLY A 678 24.48 -26.55 -1.12
N VAL A 679 23.22 -26.17 -1.28
CA VAL A 679 22.78 -25.05 -2.11
C VAL A 679 22.71 -23.78 -1.28
N GLY A 680 23.50 -22.79 -1.69
CA GLY A 680 23.47 -21.44 -1.16
C GLY A 680 22.58 -20.52 -1.99
N ARG A 681 22.61 -19.24 -1.62
CA ARG A 681 21.86 -18.14 -2.23
C ARG A 681 21.86 -18.18 -3.76
N PHE A 682 23.02 -18.29 -4.40
CA PHE A 682 23.14 -18.23 -5.86
C PHE A 682 22.47 -19.40 -6.58
N GLY A 683 22.47 -20.58 -5.96
CA GLY A 683 21.80 -21.76 -6.55
C GLY A 683 20.29 -21.61 -6.55
N VAL A 684 19.71 -21.12 -5.44
CA VAL A 684 18.27 -20.83 -5.35
C VAL A 684 17.87 -19.75 -6.35
N LEU A 685 18.60 -18.63 -6.38
CA LEU A 685 18.29 -17.52 -7.30
C LEU A 685 18.41 -17.92 -8.79
N ALA A 686 19.36 -18.79 -9.13
CA ALA A 686 19.49 -19.31 -10.48
C ALA A 686 18.28 -20.17 -10.88
N GLU A 687 17.79 -21.00 -9.96
CA GLU A 687 16.61 -21.83 -10.20
C GLU A 687 15.33 -21.00 -10.29
N ILE A 688 15.20 -19.94 -9.49
CA ILE A 688 14.05 -19.00 -9.55
C ILE A 688 13.99 -18.32 -10.92
N GLN A 689 15.14 -17.83 -11.41
CA GLN A 689 15.22 -17.12 -12.68
C GLN A 689 15.04 -18.02 -13.90
N ASN A 690 15.37 -19.30 -13.78
CA ASN A 690 15.27 -20.26 -14.87
C ASN A 690 14.92 -21.65 -14.32
N PRO A 691 13.65 -21.87 -13.95
CA PRO A 691 13.22 -23.13 -13.34
C PRO A 691 13.42 -24.31 -14.28
N THR A 692 13.91 -25.41 -13.74
CA THR A 692 14.22 -26.63 -14.49
C THR A 692 13.10 -27.66 -14.43
N VAL A 693 12.30 -27.64 -13.36
CA VAL A 693 11.15 -28.53 -13.13
C VAL A 693 9.82 -27.77 -13.24
N LEU A 694 9.72 -26.61 -12.60
CA LEU A 694 8.53 -25.75 -12.66
C LEU A 694 8.35 -25.17 -14.07
N HIS A 695 7.09 -24.98 -14.47
CA HIS A 695 6.74 -24.39 -15.78
C HIS A 695 6.95 -22.87 -15.81
N GLU A 696 6.94 -22.22 -14.65
CA GLU A 696 7.20 -20.79 -14.46
C GLU A 696 7.90 -20.52 -13.11
N THR A 697 8.38 -19.29 -12.93
CA THR A 697 9.00 -18.87 -11.68
C THR A 697 7.97 -18.85 -10.54
N PRO A 698 8.20 -19.56 -9.43
CA PRO A 698 7.29 -19.55 -8.29
C PRO A 698 7.33 -18.19 -7.60
N ARG A 699 6.20 -17.76 -7.04
CA ARG A 699 6.14 -16.59 -6.14
C ARG A 699 6.45 -17.04 -4.72
N ILE A 700 7.46 -16.46 -4.09
CA ILE A 700 7.92 -16.88 -2.75
C ILE A 700 7.64 -15.78 -1.74
N PHE A 701 6.78 -16.06 -0.77
CA PHE A 701 6.51 -15.18 0.37
C PHE A 701 7.17 -15.71 1.63
N THR A 702 7.92 -14.87 2.33
CA THR A 702 8.48 -15.24 3.63
C THR A 702 7.68 -14.57 4.74
N LEU A 703 7.13 -15.35 5.66
CA LEU A 703 6.30 -14.88 6.77
C LEU A 703 7.12 -14.94 8.06
N ASN A 704 7.44 -13.76 8.61
CA ASN A 704 8.27 -13.63 9.80
C ASN A 704 7.41 -13.51 11.07
N ALA A 705 7.57 -14.44 12.01
CA ALA A 705 6.78 -14.50 13.25
C ALA A 705 7.35 -13.67 14.42
N ALA A 706 8.64 -13.34 14.41
CA ALA A 706 9.29 -12.63 15.51
C ALA A 706 9.14 -11.10 15.43
N TRP A 707 8.06 -10.53 16.01
CA TRP A 707 8.11 -9.13 16.46
C TRP A 707 7.23 -8.85 17.70
N ASP A 708 7.84 -8.93 18.88
CA ASP A 708 7.47 -8.09 20.02
C ASP A 708 8.37 -6.83 20.00
N GLY A 709 7.78 -5.65 20.12
CA GLY A 709 8.58 -4.45 20.41
C GLY A 709 9.49 -4.67 21.64
N PRO A 710 10.68 -4.03 21.72
CA PRO A 710 11.68 -4.46 22.68
C PRO A 710 11.31 -4.11 24.13
N THR A 711 11.23 -5.12 24.99
CA THR A 711 11.68 -5.00 26.39
C THR A 711 13.13 -5.46 26.48
N PHE A 712 14.05 -4.53 26.76
CA PHE A 712 15.46 -4.85 27.00
C PHE A 712 15.71 -5.28 28.44
N SER A 713 16.53 -6.32 28.62
CA SER A 713 17.46 -6.37 29.75
C SER A 713 18.86 -6.79 29.29
N GLN A 714 19.85 -5.93 29.55
CA GLN A 714 21.25 -6.08 29.16
C GLN A 714 21.99 -7.15 29.99
N GLY A 715 22.92 -7.87 29.36
CA GLY A 715 23.91 -8.69 30.05
C GLY A 715 25.06 -9.26 29.20
N SER A 716 26.10 -8.46 28.99
CA SER A 716 27.53 -8.85 28.84
C SER A 716 28.04 -9.73 27.67
N GLN A 717 28.78 -9.07 26.77
CA GLN A 717 30.10 -9.44 26.17
C GLN A 717 30.29 -10.81 25.47
N GLY A 718 30.51 -10.76 24.14
CA GLY A 718 31.10 -11.83 23.32
C GLY A 718 30.14 -12.31 22.23
N GLY A 719 30.56 -12.35 20.96
CA GLY A 719 29.69 -12.55 19.78
C GLY A 719 28.69 -13.72 19.84
N SER A 720 27.56 -13.56 19.15
CA SER A 720 26.44 -14.52 18.98
C SER A 720 25.58 -14.07 17.76
N PRO A 721 24.79 -14.92 17.08
CA PRO A 721 24.17 -14.58 15.79
C PRO A 721 22.96 -13.63 15.81
N TRP A 722 22.19 -13.56 16.92
CA TRP A 722 20.84 -12.98 17.02
C TRP A 722 20.62 -11.58 16.42
N ASP A 723 20.35 -11.50 15.12
CA ASP A 723 19.89 -10.28 14.45
C ASP A 723 18.96 -10.64 13.26
N PRO A 724 17.67 -10.28 13.29
CA PRO A 724 16.75 -10.58 12.19
C PRO A 724 17.05 -9.77 10.93
N GLY A 725 18.02 -8.83 10.96
CA GLY A 725 18.51 -8.15 9.76
C GLY A 725 18.99 -9.13 8.68
N ILE A 726 19.58 -10.27 9.06
CA ILE A 726 20.04 -11.29 8.11
C ILE A 726 18.86 -12.06 7.50
N LEU A 727 17.92 -12.55 8.32
CA LEU A 727 16.69 -13.21 7.83
C LEU A 727 15.98 -12.32 6.82
N TYR A 728 15.79 -11.05 7.16
CA TYR A 728 15.06 -10.16 6.29
C TYR A 728 15.78 -9.88 4.96
N GLU A 729 17.10 -9.66 4.97
CA GLU A 729 17.88 -9.49 3.73
C GLU A 729 17.76 -10.72 2.81
N GLN A 730 17.88 -11.91 3.39
CA GLN A 730 17.79 -13.19 2.66
C GLN A 730 16.37 -13.41 2.08
N ALA A 731 15.34 -13.15 2.88
CA ALA A 731 13.94 -13.28 2.50
C ALA A 731 13.49 -12.24 1.44
N SER A 732 13.95 -11.00 1.57
CA SER A 732 13.63 -9.93 0.61
C SER A 732 14.21 -10.20 -0.76
N GLU A 733 15.41 -10.75 -0.80
CA GLU A 733 16.03 -11.09 -2.07
C GLU A 733 15.27 -12.23 -2.77
N LEU A 734 14.85 -13.27 -2.03
CA LEU A 734 13.95 -14.28 -2.57
C LEU A 734 12.67 -13.65 -3.11
N GLY A 735 12.04 -12.73 -2.37
CA GLY A 735 10.86 -11.98 -2.82
C GLY A 735 11.08 -11.23 -4.14
N VAL A 736 12.14 -10.43 -4.25
CA VAL A 736 12.46 -9.63 -5.44
C VAL A 736 12.66 -10.50 -6.68
N TYR A 737 13.37 -11.63 -6.56
CA TYR A 737 13.65 -12.50 -7.72
C TYR A 737 12.48 -13.42 -8.08
N SER A 738 11.65 -13.77 -7.11
CA SER A 738 10.47 -14.62 -7.29
C SER A 738 9.22 -13.84 -7.71
N GLY A 739 9.17 -12.52 -7.46
CA GLY A 739 7.94 -11.73 -7.55
C GLY A 739 7.03 -11.86 -6.31
N GLY A 740 7.56 -12.39 -5.20
CA GLY A 740 6.90 -12.40 -3.89
C GLY A 740 7.40 -11.29 -2.96
N SER A 741 7.23 -11.45 -1.65
CA SER A 741 7.67 -10.45 -0.66
C SER A 741 7.90 -11.10 0.71
N ILE A 742 8.57 -10.39 1.61
CA ILE A 742 8.56 -10.70 3.04
C ILE A 742 7.44 -9.90 3.73
N ILE A 743 6.69 -10.57 4.60
CA ILE A 743 5.52 -10.02 5.31
C ILE A 743 5.62 -10.39 6.80
N ALA A 744 5.25 -9.47 7.69
CA ALA A 744 5.29 -9.66 9.13
C ALA A 744 3.99 -10.33 9.65
N ALA A 745 4.08 -11.33 10.53
CA ALA A 745 2.95 -12.23 10.90
C ALA A 745 2.49 -12.25 12.38
N GLY A 746 3.27 -11.69 13.32
CA GLY A 746 2.82 -11.34 14.69
C GLY A 746 2.72 -12.48 15.73
N THR A 747 2.94 -12.12 17.01
CA THR A 747 3.24 -13.06 18.12
C THR A 747 2.03 -13.51 18.95
N ASP A 748 1.20 -12.61 19.49
CA ASP A 748 0.09 -12.91 20.44
C ASP A 748 -1.17 -13.48 19.74
N SER A 749 -0.97 -14.33 18.71
CA SER A 749 -1.98 -15.08 17.95
C SER A 749 -3.02 -14.26 17.15
N VAL A 750 -2.57 -13.31 16.32
CA VAL A 750 -3.48 -12.43 15.53
C VAL A 750 -3.15 -12.32 14.03
N ASP A 751 -1.94 -11.89 13.65
CA ASP A 751 -1.73 -11.24 12.33
C ASP A 751 -1.36 -12.20 11.19
N PHE A 752 -1.28 -13.52 11.42
CA PHE A 752 -0.83 -14.47 10.39
C PHE A 752 -1.82 -14.55 9.22
N ARG A 753 -3.12 -14.63 9.50
CA ARG A 753 -4.14 -14.57 8.44
C ARG A 753 -4.07 -13.26 7.65
N VAL A 754 -3.84 -12.13 8.33
CA VAL A 754 -3.68 -10.80 7.70
C VAL A 754 -2.44 -10.73 6.82
N ALA A 755 -1.31 -11.29 7.28
CA ALA A 755 -0.08 -11.39 6.51
C ALA A 755 -0.25 -12.23 5.25
N VAL A 756 -0.99 -13.33 5.33
CA VAL A 756 -1.34 -14.12 4.15
C VAL A 756 -2.24 -13.33 3.22
N GLN A 757 -3.27 -12.64 3.72
CA GLN A 757 -4.13 -11.79 2.90
C GLN A 757 -3.36 -10.69 2.17
N GLU A 758 -2.36 -10.07 2.81
CA GLU A 758 -1.44 -9.12 2.16
C GLU A 758 -0.64 -9.78 1.04
N ALA A 759 -0.16 -11.02 1.24
CA ALA A 759 0.51 -11.80 0.20
C ALA A 759 -0.42 -12.07 -1.00
N LEU A 760 -1.67 -12.44 -0.73
CA LEU A 760 -2.66 -12.73 -1.76
C LEU A 760 -3.01 -11.46 -2.57
N ASN A 761 -3.07 -10.30 -1.91
CA ASN A 761 -3.28 -9.01 -2.59
C ASN A 761 -2.10 -8.69 -3.52
N LEU A 762 -0.86 -8.89 -3.05
CA LEU A 762 0.35 -8.73 -3.86
C LEU A 762 0.41 -9.71 -5.04
N LEU A 763 -0.16 -10.91 -4.89
CA LEU A 763 -0.28 -11.89 -5.98
C LEU A 763 -1.22 -11.40 -7.08
N ALA A 764 -2.37 -10.84 -6.69
CA ALA A 764 -3.33 -10.24 -7.61
C ALA A 764 -2.75 -9.04 -8.37
N MET A 765 -1.98 -8.20 -7.67
CA MET A 765 -1.27 -7.02 -8.19
C MET A 765 -0.12 -7.35 -9.17
N GLN A 766 0.27 -8.63 -9.28
CA GLN A 766 1.43 -9.09 -10.08
C GLN A 766 1.07 -10.22 -11.06
N MET A 767 -0.21 -10.32 -11.41
CA MET A 767 -0.80 -11.34 -12.29
C MET A 767 -0.97 -10.78 -13.73
N PRO A 768 -0.52 -11.49 -14.78
CA PRO A 768 -0.87 -11.16 -16.16
C PRO A 768 -2.26 -11.72 -16.50
N SER A 769 -3.22 -10.85 -16.79
CA SER A 769 -4.61 -11.26 -17.04
C SER A 769 -4.75 -12.13 -18.30
N ILE A 770 -5.30 -13.33 -18.11
CA ILE A 770 -5.58 -14.34 -19.13
C ILE A 770 -7.08 -14.33 -19.44
N GLY A 771 -7.43 -14.54 -20.71
CA GLY A 771 -8.80 -14.49 -21.20
C GLY A 771 -8.88 -14.93 -22.66
N THR A 772 -9.93 -14.51 -23.35
CA THR A 772 -10.24 -14.92 -24.71
C THR A 772 -9.99 -13.77 -25.68
N CYS A 773 -9.27 -14.04 -26.77
CA CYS A 773 -9.11 -13.09 -27.85
C CYS A 773 -10.21 -13.28 -28.89
N CYS A 774 -11.11 -12.31 -29.00
CA CYS A 774 -12.26 -12.30 -29.91
C CYS A 774 -11.96 -11.49 -31.18
N TRP A 775 -12.58 -11.89 -32.29
CA TRP A 775 -12.58 -11.14 -33.55
C TRP A 775 -14.02 -10.82 -33.99
N GLU A 776 -14.19 -9.71 -34.72
CA GLU A 776 -15.50 -9.26 -35.25
C GLU A 776 -16.23 -10.32 -36.10
N THR A 777 -15.52 -11.36 -36.55
CA THR A 777 -16.06 -12.48 -37.33
C THR A 777 -16.84 -13.50 -36.50
N GLY A 778 -16.77 -13.43 -35.16
CA GLY A 778 -17.28 -14.45 -34.24
C GLY A 778 -16.29 -15.58 -33.96
N ASP A 779 -15.07 -15.49 -34.51
CA ASP A 779 -13.97 -16.38 -34.14
C ASP A 779 -13.37 -15.91 -32.80
N CYS A 780 -12.85 -16.83 -32.00
CA CYS A 780 -12.21 -16.51 -30.73
C CYS A 780 -11.15 -17.55 -30.33
N LEU A 781 -10.24 -17.17 -29.42
CA LEU A 781 -9.14 -18.01 -28.91
C LEU A 781 -8.94 -17.76 -27.41
N SER A 782 -9.22 -18.77 -26.57
CA SER A 782 -9.06 -18.69 -25.12
C SER A 782 -7.62 -18.95 -24.63
N GLY A 783 -7.35 -18.68 -23.36
CA GLY A 783 -6.10 -19.02 -22.69
C GLY A 783 -4.92 -18.12 -23.05
N VAL A 784 -5.21 -16.89 -23.46
CA VAL A 784 -4.20 -15.92 -23.91
C VAL A 784 -4.18 -14.70 -23.01
N THR A 785 -3.00 -14.10 -22.83
CA THR A 785 -2.89 -12.86 -22.05
C THR A 785 -3.46 -11.67 -22.82
N MET A 786 -3.87 -10.61 -22.13
CA MET A 786 -4.30 -9.36 -22.77
C MET A 786 -3.24 -8.83 -23.74
N LEU A 787 -1.96 -8.90 -23.36
CA LEU A 787 -0.85 -8.43 -24.19
C LEU A 787 -0.67 -9.30 -25.45
N ASP A 788 -0.76 -10.62 -25.33
CA ASP A 788 -0.70 -11.50 -26.50
C ASP A 788 -1.91 -11.33 -27.42
N CYS A 789 -3.10 -11.13 -26.87
CA CYS A 789 -4.30 -10.88 -27.67
C CYS A 789 -4.20 -9.57 -28.47
N THR A 790 -3.82 -8.48 -27.79
CA THR A 790 -3.86 -7.14 -28.38
C THR A 790 -2.62 -6.83 -29.24
N GLU A 791 -1.44 -7.33 -28.87
CA GLU A 791 -0.18 -7.01 -29.55
C GLU A 791 0.31 -8.11 -30.51
N SER A 792 0.10 -9.38 -30.17
CA SER A 792 0.60 -10.52 -30.96
C SER A 792 -0.44 -11.10 -31.92
N LEU A 793 -1.71 -11.16 -31.50
CA LEU A 793 -2.81 -11.82 -32.22
C LEU A 793 -3.78 -10.82 -32.89
N GLY A 794 -3.80 -9.57 -32.44
CA GLY A 794 -4.57 -8.47 -33.02
C GLY A 794 -6.09 -8.66 -32.91
N GLY A 795 -6.58 -9.23 -31.81
CA GLY A 795 -8.00 -9.32 -31.47
C GLY A 795 -8.37 -8.42 -30.28
N ASN A 796 -9.64 -8.45 -29.89
CA ASN A 796 -10.14 -7.78 -28.68
C ASN A 796 -10.25 -8.78 -27.54
N PHE A 797 -9.76 -8.39 -26.38
CA PHE A 797 -9.70 -9.25 -25.22
C PHE A 797 -11.05 -9.26 -24.50
N ALA A 798 -11.61 -10.46 -24.28
CA ALA A 798 -12.74 -10.74 -23.41
C ALA A 798 -12.20 -11.47 -22.17
N PRO A 799 -12.44 -10.96 -20.95
CA PRO A 799 -11.95 -11.62 -19.73
C PRO A 799 -12.60 -13.00 -19.54
N GLY A 800 -11.77 -14.03 -19.26
CA GLY A 800 -12.18 -15.44 -19.07
C GLY A 800 -11.83 -16.43 -20.21
N GLU A 801 -11.64 -17.71 -19.87
CA GLU A 801 -11.76 -18.85 -20.79
C GLU A 801 -13.24 -19.32 -20.85
N HIS A 802 -13.55 -20.32 -21.67
CA HIS A 802 -14.87 -20.85 -22.03
C HIS A 802 -15.85 -19.87 -22.70
N VAL A 803 -15.50 -18.57 -22.77
CA VAL A 803 -16.17 -17.51 -23.53
C VAL A 803 -16.44 -17.87 -25.00
N CYS A 804 -15.68 -18.82 -25.56
CA CYS A 804 -15.84 -19.27 -26.94
C CYS A 804 -16.98 -20.27 -27.21
N GLU A 805 -17.55 -20.90 -26.17
CA GLU A 805 -18.47 -22.04 -26.31
C GLU A 805 -19.92 -21.72 -25.94
N THR A 806 -20.17 -20.63 -25.22
CA THR A 806 -21.49 -20.18 -24.75
C THR A 806 -22.11 -19.20 -25.77
N ASP A 807 -23.29 -19.51 -26.31
CA ASP A 807 -24.01 -18.80 -27.39
C ASP A 807 -25.51 -18.79 -27.00
N CYS A 808 -25.86 -18.18 -25.86
CA CYS A 808 -27.08 -18.46 -25.10
C CYS A 808 -28.39 -18.16 -25.84
N ASN A 809 -28.36 -17.13 -26.70
CA ASN A 809 -29.49 -16.74 -27.55
C ASN A 809 -29.44 -17.39 -28.95
N ASP A 810 -28.56 -18.39 -29.15
CA ASP A 810 -28.37 -19.16 -30.38
C ASP A 810 -28.16 -18.28 -31.63
N ASN A 811 -27.58 -17.08 -31.47
CA ASN A 811 -27.42 -16.13 -32.56
C ASN A 811 -26.18 -16.41 -33.44
N GLY A 812 -25.35 -17.38 -33.04
CA GLY A 812 -24.15 -17.84 -33.75
C GLY A 812 -22.91 -17.00 -33.44
N LYS A 813 -22.93 -16.25 -32.34
CA LYS A 813 -21.79 -15.53 -31.79
C LYS A 813 -21.70 -15.83 -30.29
N PRO A 814 -20.49 -16.15 -29.79
CA PRO A 814 -20.34 -16.42 -28.39
C PRO A 814 -20.64 -15.18 -27.53
N ASP A 815 -21.27 -15.43 -26.38
CA ASP A 815 -21.85 -14.44 -25.48
C ASP A 815 -20.83 -13.38 -25.03
N GLY A 816 -19.71 -13.81 -24.46
CA GLY A 816 -18.66 -12.87 -24.03
C GLY A 816 -17.97 -12.15 -25.19
N CYS A 817 -18.08 -12.64 -26.43
CA CYS A 817 -17.62 -11.89 -27.61
C CYS A 817 -18.65 -10.85 -28.10
N GLU A 818 -19.98 -11.08 -28.02
CA GLU A 818 -20.96 -10.00 -28.28
C GLU A 818 -20.82 -8.90 -27.22
N ILE A 819 -20.64 -9.25 -25.94
CA ILE A 819 -20.40 -8.30 -24.84
C ILE A 819 -19.11 -7.51 -25.10
N ALA A 820 -17.98 -8.17 -25.36
CA ALA A 820 -16.68 -7.51 -25.60
C ALA A 820 -16.68 -6.53 -26.80
N PHE A 821 -17.55 -6.73 -27.79
CA PHE A 821 -17.68 -5.81 -28.94
C PHE A 821 -18.81 -4.76 -28.78
N GLY A 822 -19.52 -4.74 -27.64
CA GLY A 822 -20.63 -3.83 -27.36
C GLY A 822 -21.87 -4.13 -28.20
N TRP A 823 -22.21 -5.41 -28.33
CA TRP A 823 -23.25 -5.94 -29.21
C TRP A 823 -24.40 -6.70 -28.47
N ALA A 824 -24.21 -7.11 -27.20
CA ALA A 824 -25.23 -7.55 -26.23
C ALA A 824 -25.07 -6.70 -24.96
N SER A 825 -26.18 -6.38 -24.29
CA SER A 825 -26.05 -5.71 -22.99
C SER A 825 -25.68 -6.77 -21.94
N ASP A 826 -24.96 -6.30 -20.94
CA ASP A 826 -24.72 -6.97 -19.67
C ASP A 826 -25.20 -5.98 -18.58
N VAL A 827 -25.51 -6.48 -17.38
CA VAL A 827 -25.87 -5.65 -16.23
C VAL A 827 -25.29 -6.18 -14.91
N ASN A 828 -25.25 -7.50 -14.71
CA ASN A 828 -24.65 -8.11 -13.52
C ASN A 828 -23.20 -8.58 -13.76
N ASP A 829 -22.62 -8.26 -14.93
CA ASP A 829 -21.23 -8.50 -15.34
C ASP A 829 -20.77 -9.95 -15.15
N ASN A 830 -21.72 -10.90 -15.20
CA ASN A 830 -21.47 -12.33 -15.05
C ASN A 830 -21.05 -13.00 -16.38
N ASN A 831 -20.81 -12.20 -17.43
CA ASN A 831 -20.52 -12.61 -18.80
C ASN A 831 -21.67 -13.38 -19.50
N VAL A 832 -22.92 -13.26 -19.04
CA VAL A 832 -24.13 -13.84 -19.64
C VAL A 832 -25.12 -12.74 -20.09
N PRO A 833 -25.54 -12.71 -21.38
CA PRO A 833 -26.34 -11.62 -21.96
C PRO A 833 -27.80 -11.34 -21.52
N ASP A 834 -28.20 -10.11 -21.92
CA ASP A 834 -29.51 -9.43 -21.87
C ASP A 834 -30.69 -10.01 -22.70
N GLU A 835 -30.67 -11.28 -23.10
CA GLU A 835 -31.91 -12.00 -23.42
C GLU A 835 -31.96 -13.44 -22.87
N CYS A 836 -31.14 -13.76 -21.86
CA CYS A 836 -30.86 -15.16 -21.47
C CYS A 836 -31.21 -15.56 -20.02
N GLU A 837 -31.88 -14.71 -19.25
CA GLU A 837 -32.12 -14.91 -17.80
C GLU A 837 -33.61 -14.76 -17.40
N CYS A 838 -33.94 -15.08 -16.15
CA CYS A 838 -35.10 -14.51 -15.44
C CYS A 838 -34.73 -13.98 -14.04
N ILE A 839 -33.92 -12.92 -14.01
CA ILE A 839 -33.55 -12.23 -12.77
C ILE A 839 -34.82 -11.81 -12.00
N GLY A 840 -34.93 -12.24 -10.73
CA GLY A 840 -35.98 -11.85 -9.79
C GLY A 840 -36.94 -12.92 -9.31
N ASP A 841 -36.86 -14.15 -9.83
CA ASP A 841 -37.60 -15.31 -9.33
C ASP A 841 -36.78 -16.00 -8.24
N VAL A 842 -36.98 -15.56 -7.01
CA VAL A 842 -36.08 -15.86 -5.88
C VAL A 842 -36.55 -17.08 -5.09
N ASN A 843 -37.78 -17.54 -5.35
CA ASN A 843 -38.32 -18.79 -4.80
C ASN A 843 -38.34 -19.94 -5.83
N TYR A 844 -37.95 -19.64 -7.08
CA TYR A 844 -37.79 -20.57 -8.20
C TYR A 844 -39.09 -21.24 -8.67
N ASP A 845 -40.23 -20.58 -8.57
CA ASP A 845 -41.52 -21.14 -9.01
C ASP A 845 -41.85 -20.88 -10.50
N GLY A 846 -40.97 -20.16 -11.20
CA GLY A 846 -41.05 -19.82 -12.62
C GLY A 846 -41.81 -18.53 -12.91
N SER A 847 -42.04 -17.67 -11.91
CA SER A 847 -42.73 -16.39 -12.05
C SER A 847 -42.22 -15.38 -11.02
N VAL A 848 -41.89 -14.16 -11.43
CA VAL A 848 -41.54 -13.10 -10.47
C VAL A 848 -42.81 -12.47 -9.93
N ASP A 849 -43.24 -12.84 -8.72
CA ASP A 849 -44.47 -12.35 -8.12
C ASP A 849 -44.36 -11.90 -6.65
N ILE A 850 -45.51 -11.79 -5.96
CA ILE A 850 -45.53 -11.27 -4.59
C ILE A 850 -44.85 -12.22 -3.61
N ASP A 851 -44.83 -13.51 -3.90
CA ASP A 851 -44.25 -14.52 -3.02
C ASP A 851 -42.71 -14.44 -3.09
N ASP A 852 -42.12 -14.14 -4.26
CA ASP A 852 -40.70 -13.78 -4.41
C ASP A 852 -40.37 -12.50 -3.67
N LEU A 853 -41.21 -11.49 -3.84
CA LEU A 853 -40.99 -10.20 -3.22
C LEU A 853 -41.08 -10.30 -1.69
N LEU A 854 -41.92 -11.19 -1.17
CA LEU A 854 -41.99 -11.50 0.26
C LEU A 854 -40.78 -12.30 0.75
N LEU A 855 -40.23 -13.19 -0.08
CA LEU A 855 -39.02 -13.93 0.23
C LEU A 855 -37.80 -13.00 0.23
N LEU A 856 -37.65 -12.18 -0.82
CA LEU A 856 -36.68 -11.07 -0.93
C LEU A 856 -36.80 -10.13 0.28
N LEU A 857 -38.02 -9.71 0.65
CA LEU A 857 -38.27 -8.90 1.86
C LEU A 857 -38.01 -9.63 3.19
N SER A 858 -37.94 -10.96 3.20
CA SER A 858 -37.65 -11.72 4.42
C SER A 858 -36.16 -11.82 4.72
N TYR A 859 -35.32 -11.65 3.68
CA TYR A 859 -33.87 -11.57 3.75
C TYR A 859 -33.35 -10.13 3.72
N TRP A 860 -34.26 -9.16 3.88
CA TRP A 860 -33.99 -7.73 3.75
C TRP A 860 -32.87 -7.25 4.67
N GLY A 861 -31.83 -6.67 4.08
CA GLY A 861 -30.63 -6.19 4.74
C GLY A 861 -29.35 -6.95 4.36
N PRO A 862 -28.25 -6.71 5.10
CA PRO A 862 -27.00 -7.47 4.96
C PRO A 862 -27.23 -8.94 5.31
N CYS A 863 -26.84 -9.83 4.41
CA CYS A 863 -27.08 -11.27 4.55
C CYS A 863 -25.76 -12.05 4.74
N SER A 864 -25.81 -13.35 4.50
CA SER A 864 -24.66 -14.12 4.02
C SER A 864 -25.21 -15.21 3.10
N ASN A 865 -24.54 -15.50 1.99
CA ASN A 865 -24.89 -16.59 1.06
C ASN A 865 -26.34 -16.51 0.51
N CYS A 866 -26.82 -15.33 0.14
CA CYS A 866 -28.19 -15.12 -0.34
C CYS A 866 -28.28 -14.74 -1.84
N THR A 867 -27.54 -15.47 -2.69
CA THR A 867 -27.42 -15.25 -4.14
C THR A 867 -28.75 -15.17 -4.89
N ASP A 868 -29.78 -15.82 -4.33
CA ASP A 868 -31.05 -16.03 -5.00
C ASP A 868 -31.99 -14.82 -4.82
N VAL A 869 -31.73 -13.99 -3.81
CA VAL A 869 -32.53 -12.81 -3.42
C VAL A 869 -31.79 -11.47 -3.57
N ASP A 870 -30.46 -11.50 -3.69
CA ASP A 870 -29.59 -10.36 -4.01
C ASP A 870 -29.29 -10.38 -5.52
N LEU A 871 -30.07 -9.60 -6.28
CA LEU A 871 -30.26 -9.78 -7.72
C LEU A 871 -29.28 -9.00 -8.60
N ASP A 872 -28.50 -8.05 -8.05
CA ASP A 872 -27.28 -7.53 -8.69
C ASP A 872 -25.98 -7.84 -7.94
N GLY A 873 -26.04 -8.68 -6.89
CA GLY A 873 -24.88 -9.27 -6.21
C GLY A 873 -24.13 -8.28 -5.32
N ASN A 874 -24.82 -7.27 -4.80
CA ASN A 874 -24.23 -6.15 -4.06
C ASN A 874 -23.88 -6.48 -2.60
N GLY A 875 -24.19 -7.70 -2.13
CA GLY A 875 -24.01 -8.18 -0.75
C GLY A 875 -25.24 -7.96 0.14
N HIS A 876 -26.32 -7.39 -0.41
CA HIS A 876 -27.51 -6.99 0.32
C HIS A 876 -28.78 -7.25 -0.47
N VAL A 877 -29.85 -7.51 0.26
CA VAL A 877 -31.21 -7.54 -0.28
C VAL A 877 -31.93 -6.27 0.19
N ASP A 878 -32.03 -5.22 -0.63
CA ASP A 878 -32.82 -4.01 -0.29
C ASP A 878 -33.52 -3.44 -1.55
N ILE A 879 -33.52 -2.12 -1.71
CA ILE A 879 -34.40 -1.40 -2.64
C ILE A 879 -34.10 -1.70 -4.10
N ASP A 880 -32.86 -2.02 -4.44
CA ASP A 880 -32.41 -2.22 -5.82
C ASP A 880 -32.74 -3.63 -6.32
N ASP A 881 -32.59 -4.66 -5.48
CA ASP A 881 -33.08 -6.02 -5.74
C ASP A 881 -34.59 -6.05 -5.90
N LEU A 882 -35.30 -5.32 -5.05
CA LEU A 882 -36.75 -5.18 -5.16
C LEU A 882 -37.14 -4.44 -6.46
N LEU A 883 -36.34 -3.50 -6.94
CA LEU A 883 -36.57 -2.81 -8.21
C LEU A 883 -36.23 -3.70 -9.42
N ILE A 884 -35.23 -4.56 -9.32
CA ILE A 884 -34.89 -5.58 -10.32
C ILE A 884 -36.04 -6.61 -10.41
N ALA A 885 -36.49 -7.14 -9.27
CA ALA A 885 -37.64 -8.06 -9.20
C ALA A 885 -38.94 -7.41 -9.74
N LEU A 886 -39.24 -6.17 -9.33
CA LEU A 886 -40.36 -5.40 -9.88
C LEU A 886 -40.18 -5.02 -11.36
N GLY A 887 -38.94 -5.01 -11.84
CA GLY A 887 -38.55 -4.73 -13.22
C GLY A 887 -38.99 -5.82 -14.21
N ASN A 888 -39.10 -7.08 -13.77
CA ASN A 888 -39.74 -8.17 -14.52
C ASN A 888 -41.23 -8.30 -14.17
N TRP A 889 -41.57 -8.63 -12.91
CA TRP A 889 -42.93 -8.72 -12.36
C TRP A 889 -43.97 -9.43 -13.26
N GLY A 890 -43.79 -10.73 -13.44
CA GLY A 890 -44.66 -11.60 -14.24
C GLY A 890 -44.01 -12.96 -14.51
N ASP A 891 -44.71 -13.81 -15.27
CA ASP A 891 -44.20 -15.12 -15.69
C ASP A 891 -42.81 -14.97 -16.31
N CYS A 892 -41.84 -15.73 -15.80
CA CYS A 892 -40.51 -15.76 -16.37
C CYS A 892 -40.58 -16.20 -17.84
N PRO A 893 -39.69 -15.70 -18.72
CA PRO A 893 -39.37 -16.45 -19.93
C PRO A 893 -39.11 -17.88 -19.47
N SER A 894 -39.67 -18.90 -20.14
CA SER A 894 -39.50 -20.28 -19.70
C SER A 894 -38.02 -20.68 -19.79
N THR A 895 -37.26 -20.34 -18.77
CA THR A 895 -35.85 -20.60 -18.57
C THR A 895 -35.81 -21.33 -17.24
N SER A 896 -36.26 -22.58 -17.27
CA SER A 896 -35.70 -23.54 -16.33
C SER A 896 -34.19 -23.36 -16.41
N GLU A 897 -33.51 -23.17 -15.28
CA GLU A 897 -32.05 -23.22 -15.26
C GLU A 897 -31.54 -24.61 -15.68
N CYS A 898 -32.43 -25.60 -15.65
CA CYS A 898 -32.23 -26.86 -16.32
C CYS A 898 -32.44 -26.74 -17.84
N ALA A 899 -31.65 -27.46 -18.63
CA ALA A 899 -31.85 -27.48 -20.08
C ALA A 899 -33.31 -27.87 -20.41
N SER A 900 -33.87 -27.42 -21.53
CA SER A 900 -35.28 -27.72 -21.89
C SER A 900 -35.68 -29.23 -21.90
N THR A 901 -34.69 -30.12 -21.85
CA THR A 901 -34.81 -31.58 -21.70
C THR A 901 -34.87 -32.09 -20.25
N GLU A 902 -34.79 -31.21 -19.27
CA GLU A 902 -34.61 -31.48 -17.85
C GLU A 902 -35.79 -30.93 -17.02
N ILE A 903 -35.84 -31.33 -15.77
CA ILE A 903 -36.73 -30.87 -14.70
C ILE A 903 -35.90 -30.75 -13.42
N GLU A 904 -36.32 -29.91 -12.51
CA GLU A 904 -35.77 -29.92 -11.15
C GLU A 904 -36.25 -31.15 -10.38
N ASP A 905 -35.41 -31.58 -9.45
CA ASP A 905 -35.68 -32.61 -8.46
C ASP A 905 -36.24 -32.01 -7.15
N CYS A 906 -36.48 -32.84 -6.12
CA CYS A 906 -37.08 -32.40 -4.86
C CYS A 906 -36.25 -31.37 -4.07
N PHE A 907 -35.00 -31.13 -4.49
CA PHE A 907 -34.06 -30.21 -3.84
C PHE A 907 -33.53 -29.15 -4.82
N GLY A 908 -34.20 -28.95 -5.96
CA GLY A 908 -33.85 -27.92 -6.94
C GLY A 908 -32.71 -28.29 -7.89
N ASN A 909 -32.21 -29.53 -7.88
CA ASN A 909 -31.15 -29.95 -8.79
C ASN A 909 -31.73 -30.38 -10.14
N CYS A 910 -31.05 -30.03 -11.23
CA CYS A 910 -31.48 -30.41 -12.57
C CYS A 910 -31.30 -31.91 -12.85
N VAL A 911 -32.32 -32.55 -13.41
CA VAL A 911 -32.31 -33.95 -13.86
C VAL A 911 -33.06 -34.09 -15.19
N PRO A 912 -32.64 -34.98 -16.11
CA PRO A 912 -33.39 -35.24 -17.34
C PRO A 912 -34.86 -35.56 -17.07
N ARG A 913 -35.76 -34.85 -17.76
CA ARG A 913 -37.23 -35.01 -17.63
C ARG A 913 -37.73 -36.41 -17.92
N THR A 914 -36.91 -37.20 -18.63
CA THR A 914 -37.16 -38.60 -18.94
C THR A 914 -37.01 -39.54 -17.76
N TRP A 915 -36.38 -39.12 -16.66
CA TRP A 915 -36.13 -39.96 -15.48
C TRP A 915 -37.37 -40.04 -14.58
N ARG A 916 -38.17 -38.97 -14.54
CA ARG A 916 -39.44 -39.00 -13.83
C ARG A 916 -40.43 -40.02 -14.41
N GLY A 917 -40.77 -41.04 -13.62
CA GLY A 917 -41.73 -42.07 -14.00
C GLY A 917 -41.16 -43.06 -15.04
N ASP A 918 -39.85 -43.27 -15.04
CA ASP A 918 -39.15 -44.12 -16.02
C ASP A 918 -39.16 -45.62 -15.68
N GLY A 919 -39.72 -45.98 -14.53
CA GLY A 919 -39.77 -47.34 -13.98
C GLY A 919 -38.62 -47.67 -13.01
N THR A 920 -37.77 -46.70 -12.70
CA THR A 920 -36.71 -46.72 -11.69
C THR A 920 -37.10 -45.77 -10.56
N CYS A 921 -36.60 -46.00 -9.34
CA CYS A 921 -36.83 -45.07 -8.24
C CYS A 921 -35.57 -44.25 -8.04
N ASP A 922 -35.66 -42.95 -8.32
CA ASP A 922 -34.58 -41.98 -8.15
C ASP A 922 -34.65 -41.36 -6.75
N ASP A 923 -34.09 -42.04 -5.75
CA ASP A 923 -34.16 -41.69 -4.30
C ASP A 923 -32.83 -41.18 -3.72
N GLY A 924 -31.96 -40.58 -4.54
CA GLY A 924 -30.59 -40.22 -4.17
C GLY A 924 -29.56 -41.30 -4.45
N SER A 925 -29.98 -42.48 -4.93
CA SER A 925 -29.08 -43.57 -5.37
C SER A 925 -28.35 -43.29 -6.68
N TYR A 926 -28.81 -42.30 -7.45
CA TYR A 926 -28.32 -41.96 -8.78
C TYR A 926 -27.87 -40.50 -8.84
N TYR A 927 -26.82 -40.25 -9.62
CA TYR A 927 -26.18 -38.94 -9.69
C TYR A 927 -26.31 -38.34 -11.07
N TYR A 928 -26.54 -37.04 -11.12
CA TYR A 928 -26.53 -36.22 -12.33
C TYR A 928 -25.78 -34.92 -12.03
N ASN A 929 -24.87 -34.52 -12.91
CA ASN A 929 -23.96 -33.38 -12.71
C ASN A 929 -23.24 -33.35 -11.35
N GLY A 930 -22.91 -34.53 -10.79
CA GLY A 930 -22.21 -34.64 -9.51
C GLY A 930 -23.11 -34.60 -8.27
N HIS A 931 -24.42 -34.35 -8.43
CA HIS A 931 -25.38 -34.30 -7.33
C HIS A 931 -26.23 -35.58 -7.28
N PRO A 932 -26.51 -36.14 -6.07
CA PRO A 932 -27.50 -37.19 -5.92
C PRO A 932 -28.89 -36.62 -6.18
N ILE A 933 -29.65 -37.29 -7.05
CA ILE A 933 -30.95 -36.82 -7.51
C ILE A 933 -32.09 -37.52 -6.77
N PHE A 934 -33.04 -36.72 -6.29
CA PHE A 934 -34.20 -37.18 -5.55
C PHE A 934 -35.50 -36.78 -6.25
N LEU A 935 -36.25 -37.76 -6.75
CA LEU A 935 -37.63 -37.63 -7.23
C LEU A 935 -38.64 -38.29 -6.29
N ASN A 936 -38.19 -38.79 -5.13
CA ASN A 936 -38.99 -39.49 -4.13
C ASN A 936 -39.78 -38.57 -3.17
N CYS A 937 -40.27 -37.42 -3.65
CA CYS A 937 -41.15 -36.52 -2.88
C CYS A 937 -42.57 -36.47 -3.46
N GLU A 938 -43.50 -35.87 -2.69
CA GLU A 938 -44.91 -35.76 -3.07
C GLU A 938 -45.10 -34.91 -4.35
N GLU A 939 -44.25 -33.90 -4.59
CA GLU A 939 -44.33 -32.96 -5.72
C GLU A 939 -44.08 -33.63 -7.08
N HIS A 940 -43.16 -34.60 -7.14
CA HIS A 940 -42.95 -35.44 -8.32
C HIS A 940 -43.82 -36.71 -8.33
N GLY A 941 -44.65 -36.89 -7.30
CA GLY A 941 -45.56 -38.01 -7.15
C GLY A 941 -44.84 -39.32 -6.84
N TRP A 942 -43.77 -39.27 -6.04
CA TRP A 942 -42.88 -40.41 -5.74
C TRP A 942 -42.27 -40.99 -7.02
N ASP A 943 -41.62 -40.13 -7.78
CA ASP A 943 -41.04 -40.45 -9.08
C ASP A 943 -42.08 -41.05 -10.05
N GLY A 944 -43.21 -40.36 -10.23
CA GLY A 944 -44.31 -40.87 -11.05
C GLY A 944 -44.98 -42.16 -10.50
N GLY A 945 -44.68 -42.53 -9.26
CA GLY A 945 -45.16 -43.75 -8.59
C GLY A 945 -44.19 -44.92 -8.62
N ASP A 946 -42.94 -44.68 -9.07
CA ASP A 946 -41.90 -45.70 -9.15
C ASP A 946 -41.13 -45.87 -7.82
N CYS A 947 -41.15 -44.84 -6.95
CA CYS A 947 -40.62 -44.92 -5.59
C CYS A 947 -41.66 -45.43 -4.56
N PRO A 948 -41.32 -46.41 -3.70
CA PRO A 948 -42.24 -46.95 -2.72
C PRO A 948 -42.42 -46.02 -1.52
N SER A 949 -43.66 -45.70 -1.14
CA SER A 949 -43.96 -45.12 0.17
C SER A 949 -43.51 -46.08 1.30
N CYS A 950 -43.02 -45.54 2.41
CA CYS A 950 -42.53 -46.32 3.55
C CYS A 950 -43.48 -47.43 4.01
N ALA A 951 -42.90 -48.54 4.48
CA ALA A 951 -43.68 -49.70 4.89
C ALA A 951 -44.57 -49.36 6.10
N SER A 952 -45.65 -50.12 6.30
CA SER A 952 -46.56 -49.88 7.42
C SER A 952 -45.82 -50.03 8.77
N GLY A 953 -45.70 -48.93 9.52
CA GLY A 953 -44.94 -48.83 10.76
C GLY A 953 -43.63 -48.04 10.64
N GLU A 954 -43.30 -47.60 9.43
CA GLU A 954 -42.18 -46.71 9.13
C GLU A 954 -42.70 -45.34 8.68
N ILE A 955 -41.88 -44.32 8.90
CA ILE A 955 -42.06 -42.94 8.45
C ILE A 955 -40.85 -42.57 7.59
N ALA A 956 -41.01 -41.61 6.69
CA ALA A 956 -39.88 -41.04 5.97
C ALA A 956 -39.16 -40.05 6.90
N ASP A 957 -37.85 -40.13 6.99
CA ASP A 957 -37.02 -39.18 7.70
C ASP A 957 -36.96 -37.84 6.94
N CYS A 958 -36.16 -36.87 7.40
CA CYS A 958 -36.05 -35.55 6.78
C CYS A 958 -35.52 -35.60 5.33
N ASN A 959 -34.87 -36.70 4.94
CA ASN A 959 -34.29 -36.93 3.62
C ASN A 959 -35.10 -37.95 2.79
N GLY A 960 -36.33 -38.27 3.21
CA GLY A 960 -37.20 -39.21 2.51
C GLY A 960 -36.90 -40.69 2.76
N ASN A 961 -35.88 -41.02 3.56
CA ASN A 961 -35.49 -42.39 3.87
C ASN A 961 -36.42 -42.99 4.92
N CYS A 962 -36.88 -44.21 4.70
CA CYS A 962 -37.81 -44.83 5.64
C CYS A 962 -37.09 -45.30 6.91
N CYS A 963 -37.57 -44.89 8.07
CA CYS A 963 -37.16 -45.37 9.38
C CYS A 963 -38.37 -45.79 10.22
N PRO A 964 -38.22 -46.63 11.26
CA PRO A 964 -39.33 -47.00 12.12
C PRO A 964 -39.94 -45.77 12.80
N ALA A 965 -41.26 -45.66 12.80
CA ALA A 965 -41.96 -44.51 13.39
C ALA A 965 -41.67 -44.31 14.89
N ASP A 966 -41.26 -45.38 15.55
CA ASP A 966 -40.95 -45.41 16.98
C ASP A 966 -39.53 -44.87 17.30
N TRP A 967 -38.75 -44.45 16.30
CA TRP A 967 -37.43 -43.81 16.50
C TRP A 967 -37.58 -42.33 16.90
N VAL A 968 -38.68 -41.68 16.49
CA VAL A 968 -38.95 -40.29 16.90
C VAL A 968 -39.11 -40.20 18.42
N GLY A 969 -38.19 -39.50 19.09
CA GLY A 969 -38.25 -39.26 20.52
C GLY A 969 -37.93 -40.49 21.37
N ASP A 970 -37.03 -41.37 20.90
CA ASP A 970 -36.68 -42.62 21.55
C ASP A 970 -35.58 -42.49 22.64
N GLY A 971 -35.07 -41.28 22.84
CA GLY A 971 -34.01 -40.92 23.77
C GLY A 971 -32.61 -40.87 23.14
N TYR A 972 -32.51 -41.03 21.82
CA TYR A 972 -31.30 -40.84 21.02
C TYR A 972 -31.55 -39.73 19.99
N CYS A 973 -30.51 -39.01 19.59
CA CYS A 973 -30.62 -37.98 18.54
C CYS A 973 -30.20 -38.63 17.22
N ASP A 974 -31.17 -38.93 16.36
CA ASP A 974 -30.99 -39.49 15.02
C ASP A 974 -30.68 -38.38 14.01
N ASP A 975 -29.49 -37.79 14.08
CA ASP A 975 -28.98 -36.70 13.23
C ASP A 975 -28.14 -37.20 12.03
N GLY A 976 -28.37 -38.45 11.60
CA GLY A 976 -27.54 -39.15 10.63
C GLY A 976 -26.45 -40.03 11.26
N THR A 977 -26.26 -39.98 12.58
CA THR A 977 -25.32 -40.87 13.28
C THR A 977 -25.78 -42.34 13.32
N TYR A 978 -27.08 -42.60 13.22
CA TYR A 978 -27.66 -43.93 13.18
C TYR A 978 -28.18 -44.27 11.79
N THR A 979 -28.04 -45.55 11.43
CA THR A 979 -28.47 -46.04 10.13
C THR A 979 -29.60 -47.04 10.28
N TYR A 980 -30.60 -46.96 9.40
CA TYR A 980 -31.64 -47.97 9.25
C TYR A 980 -31.57 -48.55 7.84
N ASN A 981 -31.49 -49.89 7.76
CA ASN A 981 -31.21 -50.61 6.51
C ASN A 981 -29.94 -50.15 5.77
N GLY A 982 -28.97 -49.60 6.49
CA GLY A 982 -27.68 -49.15 5.93
C GLY A 982 -27.67 -47.72 5.40
N VAL A 983 -28.77 -46.98 5.57
CA VAL A 983 -28.87 -45.56 5.19
C VAL A 983 -28.93 -44.71 6.47
N PRO A 984 -28.13 -43.63 6.59
CA PRO A 984 -28.23 -42.68 7.70
C PRO A 984 -29.63 -42.08 7.81
N ILE A 985 -30.16 -42.05 9.03
CA ILE A 985 -31.50 -41.53 9.32
C ILE A 985 -31.39 -40.17 9.98
N PHE A 986 -32.13 -39.20 9.44
CA PHE A 986 -32.17 -37.82 9.92
C PHE A 986 -33.58 -37.48 10.42
N LEU A 987 -33.76 -37.36 11.74
CA LEU A 987 -34.99 -36.92 12.41
C LEU A 987 -34.81 -35.56 13.10
N ASN A 988 -33.67 -34.89 12.90
CA ASN A 988 -33.31 -33.60 13.47
C ASN A 988 -33.95 -32.39 12.76
N CYS A 989 -34.99 -32.57 11.94
CA CYS A 989 -35.75 -31.47 11.34
C CYS A 989 -36.98 -31.09 12.18
N ASP A 990 -37.46 -29.86 11.96
CA ASP A 990 -38.61 -29.29 12.66
C ASP A 990 -39.88 -30.14 12.56
N GLN A 991 -40.07 -30.86 11.45
CA GLN A 991 -41.21 -31.77 11.24
C GLN A 991 -41.33 -32.84 12.35
N TYR A 992 -40.20 -33.28 12.90
CA TYR A 992 -40.12 -34.28 13.98
C TYR A 992 -39.79 -33.68 15.34
N ASN A 993 -39.82 -32.35 15.48
CA ASN A 993 -39.46 -31.61 16.69
C ASN A 993 -38.03 -31.97 17.16
N ASN A 994 -37.08 -31.99 16.22
CA ASN A 994 -35.68 -32.38 16.49
C ASN A 994 -35.62 -33.72 17.23
N ASP A 995 -36.16 -34.74 16.56
CA ASP A 995 -36.26 -36.10 17.06
C ASP A 995 -36.98 -36.20 18.42
N GLY A 996 -38.20 -35.67 18.51
CA GLY A 996 -38.95 -35.64 19.77
C GLY A 996 -38.34 -34.77 20.87
N GLY A 997 -37.31 -33.99 20.55
CA GLY A 997 -36.56 -33.13 21.46
C GLY A 997 -35.33 -33.82 22.09
N ASP A 998 -34.85 -34.92 21.49
CA ASP A 998 -33.73 -35.70 22.02
C ASP A 998 -32.35 -35.22 21.55
N CYS A 999 -32.32 -34.19 20.70
CA CYS A 999 -31.13 -33.38 20.44
C CYS A 999 -30.93 -32.28 21.53
N PRO A 1000 -29.77 -31.59 21.61
CA PRO A 1000 -29.16 -31.01 22.84
C PRO A 1000 -29.96 -30.14 23.84
#